data_AF-A0A2V9WXS0-F1
#
_entry.id   AF-A0A2V9WXS0-F1
#
_cell.length_a   1.000
_cell.length_b   1.000
_cell.length_c   1.000
_cell.angle_alpha   90.00
_cell.angle_beta   90.00
_cell.angle_gamma   90.00
#
_symmetry.space_group_name_H-M   'P 1'
#
loop_
_entity.id
_entity.type
_entity.pdbx_description
1 polymer ?
#
loop_
_entity_poly.entity_id
_entity_poly.type
_entity_poly.pdbx_seq_one_letter_code
_entity_poly.pdbx_strand_id
1 'polypeptide(L)'
;MPSAQLEKKVEDYLRNSEALEDYWQQPLSAEQLQAEMDRLAKYTKQPEVLRELFEALGNDPFVVAECLARPALSERLLTNFYAHDQRFHGELRQRTKAELRAHRSVRQMRQTSGKYREIELVKSDSGQVEENRGVEMALRLNNCEWDEEMQKLALMFGNGRNGETQSSGAPITQIKTGILSPLQEDEERYYATAIVKKSKDRLKLATVEWRKESFESWRASAESQIPNTLAATAANYTLPTIPPAASGCIDDSWTPTLTAPDARGSHTTVWTGSEMIIWGGMDRFFRVNTGGRYNPSTDSWTFTTTINAPDPRSGHAAVWTGSEMIVWGGYNDSVLNTGGRYNPGADGWTATSTINAPSSRESHTAVWTGSEMIIWGGYVLFGGDLNTGGRYNPGTDSWTATSTINAPDPRAGHTAVWTGSQMVAWGGYDGTSYLNTGGRYDPGTNSWTPTSTTDAPSARGSHTAVWTGSEMIVWGGYDGTSYLNTGGRYNPGTNSWTPTSTTDAPSARGSHTAVWAGSEMIVWGGYNGSVLNTGGRYDPGTNSWATTSTASAPSARDLHTAVWTGSEMIVWGGVDNSGVSNAGGRYNPSTNTWISTASAPSARYSHTAVWTGSEMVVWGGFSGVDVNTGGKYNPSTDSWTATSTTNAPWARTQHAAVWTGSEMIVWGGNTGDNAGLSTGGRYNPGTDSWTVTNTTNAPSRRYNHTAVWTGSEMIVWGGYFFDGNNHYLNTGGRYNPGTDSWTATSTTNAPSVREYHTAVWTGGEMIVWGGYDGTSYLNTGGKYSPGTDSWTVTTNTNAPAARSSHTAVWTGSEMIIWGGQAQNLVFLNTGGRYNPGTESWTVTSMTNAPATRGGHTAVWTSSEMIIWGGANLTTNFNTGGRYNPSTDSWLATSTTNAPSGRESHTAVWTGSEMIVWGGLFTSTGGRYCAQSQAPMAQSAFSRKTHGAAGTFDIPLPLTGNVGIDCRSGGATNDYQMIISFVTTVTVGSASVTSGTGSVSSFSVSGSQVTVNLTGVTNVQRITMTLHNVNDGTHMGDVPVSMGVLIGDVNGNAAVNATDVALTKSQVGMLVGSGNFREDVNANGVINSVDVALVKAKVGTALP
;
A
#
# COMPACT_ATOMS: atom_id res chain seq x y z
N MET A 1 25.71 8.92 -8.88
CA MET A 1 25.39 10.08 -9.74
C MET A 1 26.63 10.42 -10.55
N PRO A 2 26.55 10.72 -11.86
CA PRO A 2 27.73 11.13 -12.66
C PRO A 2 28.30 12.48 -12.18
N SER A 3 29.62 12.67 -12.27
CA SER A 3 30.30 13.88 -11.73
C SER A 3 29.71 15.19 -12.26
N ALA A 4 29.43 15.28 -13.56
CA ALA A 4 28.84 16.47 -14.18
C ALA A 4 27.45 16.86 -13.61
N GLN A 5 26.69 15.93 -13.04
CA GLN A 5 25.42 16.24 -12.35
C GLN A 5 25.65 16.71 -10.91
N LEU A 6 26.72 16.27 -10.25
CA LEU A 6 27.13 16.77 -8.93
C LEU A 6 27.74 18.17 -9.06
N GLU A 7 28.64 18.37 -10.01
CA GLU A 7 29.23 19.67 -10.36
C GLU A 7 28.13 20.70 -10.65
N LYS A 8 27.19 20.38 -11.55
CA LYS A 8 26.06 21.27 -11.83
C LYS A 8 25.22 21.58 -10.59
N LYS A 9 24.88 20.58 -9.75
CA LYS A 9 24.12 20.82 -8.51
C LYS A 9 24.85 21.74 -7.54
N VAL A 10 26.19 21.68 -7.49
CA VAL A 10 27.01 22.59 -6.68
C VAL A 10 27.00 24.00 -7.26
N GLU A 11 27.14 24.16 -8.57
CA GLU A 11 26.98 25.47 -9.23
C GLU A 11 25.58 26.07 -8.98
N ASP A 12 24.52 25.26 -9.10
CA ASP A 12 23.13 25.70 -8.93
C ASP A 12 22.86 26.28 -7.52
N TYR A 13 23.35 25.66 -6.43
CA TYR A 13 23.13 26.20 -5.07
C TYR A 13 24.09 27.34 -4.68
N LEU A 14 25.31 27.37 -5.23
CA LEU A 14 26.23 28.49 -5.04
C LEU A 14 25.66 29.75 -5.71
N ARG A 15 25.12 29.64 -6.93
CA ARG A 15 24.37 30.70 -7.62
C ARG A 15 23.18 31.20 -6.81
N ASN A 16 22.41 30.30 -6.19
CA ASN A 16 21.30 30.70 -5.31
C ASN A 16 21.79 31.49 -4.07
N SER A 17 22.99 31.18 -3.56
CA SER A 17 23.61 31.90 -2.45
C SER A 17 24.14 33.28 -2.88
N GLU A 18 24.78 33.36 -4.06
CA GLU A 18 25.30 34.60 -4.66
C GLU A 18 24.13 35.55 -4.99
N ALA A 19 23.01 35.03 -5.52
CA ALA A 19 21.79 35.80 -5.78
C ALA A 19 21.16 36.43 -4.52
N LEU A 20 21.19 35.72 -3.38
CA LEU A 20 20.70 36.24 -2.09
C LEU A 20 21.52 37.44 -1.59
N GLU A 21 22.83 37.43 -1.82
CA GLU A 21 23.73 38.54 -1.52
C GLU A 21 23.55 39.69 -2.52
N ASP A 22 23.72 39.45 -3.82
CA ASP A 22 23.66 40.49 -4.86
C ASP A 22 22.32 41.22 -4.90
N TYR A 23 21.22 40.48 -4.99
CA TYR A 23 19.90 41.10 -5.13
C TYR A 23 19.36 41.58 -3.78
N TRP A 24 19.40 40.79 -2.70
CA TRP A 24 18.71 41.14 -1.45
C TRP A 24 19.62 41.66 -0.34
N GLN A 25 20.94 41.62 -0.52
CA GLN A 25 21.93 41.96 0.51
C GLN A 25 21.72 41.09 1.77
N GLN A 26 21.42 39.80 1.55
CA GLN A 26 21.20 38.78 2.58
C GLN A 26 22.14 37.58 2.36
N PRO A 27 23.48 37.76 2.49
CA PRO A 27 24.41 36.63 2.43
C PRO A 27 24.10 35.61 3.53
N LEU A 28 24.19 34.31 3.20
CA LEU A 28 23.94 33.22 4.14
C LEU A 28 25.03 33.15 5.21
N SER A 29 24.69 33.52 6.46
CA SER A 29 25.62 33.51 7.58
C SER A 29 25.86 32.10 8.14
N ALA A 30 27.00 31.90 8.83
CA ALA A 30 27.32 30.64 9.48
C ALA A 30 26.28 30.24 10.53
N GLU A 31 25.72 31.22 11.27
CA GLU A 31 24.66 31.02 12.25
C GLU A 31 23.34 30.59 11.61
N GLN A 32 23.03 31.09 10.40
CA GLN A 32 21.84 30.65 9.65
C GLN A 32 22.00 29.22 9.14
N LEU A 33 23.20 28.83 8.72
CA LEU A 33 23.51 27.47 8.27
C LEU A 33 23.52 26.48 9.44
N GLN A 34 24.08 26.85 10.60
CA GLN A 34 23.96 26.07 11.84
C GLN A 34 22.49 25.93 12.25
N ALA A 35 21.71 27.01 12.21
CA ALA A 35 20.28 26.96 12.54
C ALA A 35 19.47 26.09 11.55
N GLU A 36 19.87 26.00 10.28
CA GLU A 36 19.28 25.08 9.31
C GLU A 36 19.75 23.63 9.54
N MET A 37 21.01 23.37 9.92
CA MET A 37 21.46 22.04 10.38
C MET A 37 20.67 21.58 11.60
N ASP A 38 20.51 22.45 12.60
CA ASP A 38 19.71 22.21 13.79
C ASP A 38 18.23 21.99 13.43
N ARG A 39 17.69 22.74 12.46
CA ARG A 39 16.33 22.53 11.92
C ARG A 39 16.21 21.17 11.24
N LEU A 40 17.19 20.78 10.42
CA LEU A 40 17.21 19.48 9.75
C LEU A 40 17.23 18.35 10.79
N ALA A 41 18.14 18.35 11.77
CA ALA A 41 18.18 17.29 12.78
C ALA A 41 16.98 17.27 13.75
N LYS A 42 16.40 18.43 14.07
CA LYS A 42 15.25 18.54 14.99
C LYS A 42 13.90 18.26 14.34
N TYR A 43 13.77 18.51 13.04
CA TYR A 43 12.53 18.34 12.28
C TYR A 43 12.72 17.39 11.09
N THR A 44 13.74 16.51 11.14
CA THR A 44 13.95 15.50 10.10
C THR A 44 12.81 14.51 10.11
N LYS A 45 12.32 14.25 8.90
CA LYS A 45 11.32 13.25 8.61
C LYS A 45 11.87 11.83 8.54
N GLN A 46 13.20 11.69 8.47
CA GLN A 46 13.92 10.43 8.30
C GLN A 46 15.23 10.51 9.10
N PRO A 47 15.22 10.26 10.43
CA PRO A 47 16.41 10.39 11.28
C PRO A 47 17.52 9.41 10.91
N GLU A 48 17.16 8.23 10.39
CA GLU A 48 18.12 7.23 9.91
C GLU A 48 18.80 7.69 8.61
N VAL A 49 18.03 8.09 7.59
CA VAL A 49 18.57 8.61 6.32
C VAL A 49 19.41 9.87 6.54
N LEU A 50 19.02 10.76 7.47
CA LEU A 50 19.86 11.92 7.81
C LEU A 50 21.19 11.50 8.47
N ARG A 51 21.20 10.41 9.24
CA ARG A 51 22.42 9.85 9.85
C ARG A 51 23.31 9.18 8.79
N GLU A 52 22.74 8.41 7.88
CA GLU A 52 23.44 7.86 6.71
C GLU A 52 24.04 8.98 5.84
N LEU A 53 23.32 10.07 5.62
CA LEU A 53 23.82 11.23 4.89
C LEU A 53 24.94 11.95 5.65
N PHE A 54 24.87 12.07 6.98
CA PHE A 54 25.96 12.62 7.78
C PHE A 54 27.20 11.70 7.74
N GLU A 55 27.02 10.39 7.86
CA GLU A 55 28.09 9.38 7.77
C GLU A 55 28.74 9.31 6.37
N ALA A 56 27.94 9.40 5.31
CA ALA A 56 28.43 9.47 3.92
C ALA A 56 29.20 10.77 3.62
N LEU A 57 28.92 11.84 4.38
CA LEU A 57 29.70 13.09 4.39
C LEU A 57 30.81 13.08 5.47
N GLY A 58 31.17 11.89 5.97
CA GLY A 58 32.30 11.67 6.88
C GLY A 58 32.08 12.11 8.33
N ASN A 59 30.85 12.49 8.70
CA ASN A 59 30.54 13.23 9.92
C ASN A 59 31.39 14.51 10.09
N ASP A 60 31.68 15.20 9.00
CA ASP A 60 32.32 16.51 9.02
C ASP A 60 31.25 17.63 9.10
N PRO A 61 31.21 18.44 10.17
CA PRO A 61 30.22 19.52 10.32
C PRO A 61 30.26 20.56 9.19
N PHE A 62 31.43 20.83 8.61
CA PHE A 62 31.59 21.76 7.50
C PHE A 62 31.01 21.17 6.21
N VAL A 63 31.31 19.91 5.91
CA VAL A 63 30.76 19.24 4.72
C VAL A 63 29.23 19.10 4.83
N VAL A 64 28.69 18.83 6.02
CA VAL A 64 27.23 18.80 6.24
C VAL A 64 26.59 20.18 6.08
N ALA A 65 27.21 21.25 6.58
CA ALA A 65 26.72 22.62 6.40
C ALA A 65 26.65 23.01 4.91
N GLU A 66 27.73 22.76 4.17
CA GLU A 66 27.85 23.17 2.76
C GLU A 66 27.06 22.28 1.80
N CYS A 67 26.99 20.96 2.04
CA CYS A 67 26.35 20.00 1.11
C CYS A 67 24.88 19.67 1.42
N LEU A 68 24.37 19.97 2.63
CA LEU A 68 22.97 19.71 3.00
C LEU A 68 22.22 20.96 3.46
N ALA A 69 22.80 21.79 4.34
CA ALA A 69 22.10 22.95 4.87
C ALA A 69 22.07 24.14 3.88
N ARG A 70 23.20 24.48 3.24
CA ARG A 70 23.27 25.60 2.28
C ARG A 70 22.32 25.44 1.08
N PRO A 71 22.19 24.27 0.43
CA PRO A 71 21.25 24.10 -0.68
C PRO A 71 19.80 24.35 -0.24
N ALA A 72 19.36 23.67 0.82
CA ALA A 72 17.99 23.76 1.33
C ALA A 72 17.63 25.18 1.84
N LEU A 73 18.57 25.88 2.46
CA LEU A 73 18.36 27.25 2.94
C LEU A 73 18.33 28.27 1.80
N SER A 74 19.26 28.16 0.84
CA SER A 74 19.38 29.11 -0.28
C SER A 74 18.10 29.13 -1.13
N GLU A 75 17.62 27.96 -1.55
CA GLU A 75 16.40 27.81 -2.36
C GLU A 75 15.15 28.34 -1.63
N ARG A 76 15.00 28.00 -0.34
CA ARG A 76 13.86 28.41 0.49
C ARG A 76 13.80 29.92 0.71
N LEU A 77 14.93 30.57 0.97
CA LEU A 77 14.97 32.03 1.15
C LEU A 77 14.80 32.75 -0.19
N LEU A 78 15.49 32.30 -1.24
CA LEU A 78 15.48 32.94 -2.55
C LEU A 78 14.07 33.00 -3.16
N THR A 79 13.31 31.91 -3.05
CA THR A 79 11.92 31.83 -3.51
C THR A 79 11.02 32.84 -2.77
N ASN A 80 11.12 32.91 -1.44
CA ASN A 80 10.28 33.77 -0.60
C ASN A 80 10.60 35.27 -0.80
N PHE A 81 11.90 35.61 -0.90
CA PHE A 81 12.36 36.97 -1.15
C PHE A 81 11.94 37.47 -2.55
N TYR A 82 12.05 36.63 -3.59
CA TYR A 82 11.57 36.95 -4.93
C TYR A 82 10.07 37.28 -4.95
N ALA A 83 9.25 36.38 -4.40
CA ALA A 83 7.79 36.47 -4.46
C ALA A 83 7.22 37.78 -3.88
N HIS A 84 7.96 38.48 -3.01
CA HIS A 84 7.52 39.73 -2.36
C HIS A 84 8.26 40.99 -2.86
N ASP A 85 9.25 40.85 -3.75
CA ASP A 85 10.11 41.96 -4.15
C ASP A 85 9.40 43.00 -5.03
N GLN A 86 9.52 44.25 -4.64
CA GLN A 86 8.91 45.39 -5.32
C GLN A 86 9.72 45.88 -6.54
N ARG A 87 10.91 45.33 -6.79
CA ARG A 87 11.69 45.57 -8.01
C ARG A 87 11.17 44.72 -9.17
N PHE A 88 10.85 43.46 -8.92
CA PHE A 88 10.28 42.55 -9.92
C PHE A 88 8.76 42.73 -10.05
N HIS A 89 8.03 42.85 -8.93
CA HIS A 89 6.58 42.87 -8.94
C HIS A 89 5.96 44.26 -8.73
N GLY A 90 6.78 45.29 -8.45
CA GLY A 90 6.28 46.62 -8.11
C GLY A 90 5.65 47.41 -9.26
N GLU A 91 6.09 47.23 -10.51
CA GLU A 91 5.39 47.85 -11.65
C GLU A 91 3.97 47.29 -11.77
N LEU A 92 3.84 45.96 -11.70
CA LEU A 92 2.54 45.28 -11.65
C LEU A 92 1.70 45.77 -10.47
N ARG A 93 2.28 45.86 -9.26
CA ARG A 93 1.59 46.37 -8.06
C ARG A 93 1.18 47.85 -8.18
N GLN A 94 1.93 48.68 -8.89
CA GLN A 94 1.56 50.08 -9.16
C GLN A 94 0.47 50.17 -10.22
N ARG A 95 0.58 49.42 -11.32
CA ARG A 95 -0.42 49.34 -12.40
C ARG A 95 -1.77 48.87 -11.86
N THR A 96 -1.80 47.77 -11.12
CA THR A 96 -3.02 47.23 -10.47
C THR A 96 -3.61 48.21 -9.45
N LYS A 97 -2.80 48.88 -8.61
CA LYS A 97 -3.26 49.95 -7.71
C LYS A 97 -3.83 51.15 -8.47
N ALA A 98 -3.28 51.51 -9.64
CA ALA A 98 -3.80 52.59 -10.48
C ALA A 98 -5.12 52.20 -11.15
N GLU A 99 -5.21 51.00 -11.72
CA GLU A 99 -6.43 50.46 -12.33
C GLU A 99 -7.59 50.38 -11.33
N LEU A 100 -7.37 49.87 -10.11
CA LEU A 100 -8.38 49.83 -9.05
C LEU A 100 -8.81 51.24 -8.58
N ARG A 101 -7.91 52.22 -8.62
CA ARG A 101 -8.24 53.62 -8.30
C ARG A 101 -9.08 54.31 -9.38
N ALA A 102 -9.01 53.84 -10.63
CA ALA A 102 -9.83 54.32 -11.74
C ALA A 102 -11.18 53.58 -11.83
N HIS A 103 -11.19 52.26 -11.66
CA HIS A 103 -12.34 51.38 -11.84
C HIS A 103 -13.07 51.09 -10.53
N ARG A 104 -13.57 52.13 -9.85
CA ARG A 104 -14.06 52.08 -8.45
C ARG A 104 -15.41 51.37 -8.23
N SER A 105 -15.96 50.68 -9.22
CA SER A 105 -17.25 49.98 -9.10
C SER A 105 -17.21 48.59 -9.73
N VAL A 106 -18.06 47.69 -9.24
CA VAL A 106 -18.16 46.30 -9.73
C VAL A 106 -18.28 46.21 -11.26
N ARG A 107 -19.10 47.08 -11.88
CA ARG A 107 -19.28 47.10 -13.35
C ARG A 107 -17.99 47.48 -14.09
N GLN A 108 -17.10 48.24 -13.46
CA GLN A 108 -15.84 48.70 -14.04
C GLN A 108 -14.69 47.72 -13.81
N MET A 109 -14.79 46.78 -12.85
CA MET A 109 -13.77 45.73 -12.65
C MET A 109 -13.54 44.89 -13.92
N ARG A 110 -14.60 44.63 -14.69
CA ARG A 110 -14.57 43.96 -16.00
C ARG A 110 -13.80 44.74 -17.10
N GLN A 111 -13.34 45.96 -16.82
CA GLN A 111 -12.62 46.85 -17.75
C GLN A 111 -11.13 47.00 -17.37
N THR A 112 -10.69 46.32 -16.31
CA THR A 112 -9.28 46.23 -15.90
C THR A 112 -8.51 45.19 -16.72
N SER A 113 -7.19 45.17 -16.61
CA SER A 113 -6.31 44.18 -17.25
C SER A 113 -6.29 42.81 -16.55
N GLY A 114 -6.99 42.67 -15.42
CA GLY A 114 -6.99 41.47 -14.60
C GLY A 114 -8.09 40.48 -14.98
N LYS A 115 -7.88 39.20 -14.65
CA LYS A 115 -8.85 38.14 -14.91
C LYS A 115 -10.03 38.26 -13.95
N TYR A 116 -11.20 38.62 -14.47
CA TYR A 116 -12.42 38.82 -13.71
C TYR A 116 -13.24 37.52 -13.57
N ARG A 117 -13.81 37.26 -12.39
CA ARG A 117 -14.74 36.15 -12.10
C ARG A 117 -15.83 36.61 -11.13
N GLU A 118 -17.08 36.17 -11.35
CA GLU A 118 -18.16 36.24 -10.35
C GLU A 118 -18.44 34.86 -9.76
N ILE A 119 -18.80 34.83 -8.47
CA ILE A 119 -19.20 33.63 -7.72
C ILE A 119 -20.36 34.03 -6.81
N GLU A 120 -21.49 33.31 -6.82
CA GLU A 120 -22.50 33.42 -5.75
C GLU A 120 -22.15 32.46 -4.61
N LEU A 121 -22.23 32.92 -3.36
CA LEU A 121 -22.18 32.10 -2.15
C LEU A 121 -23.61 31.92 -1.62
N VAL A 122 -23.95 30.74 -1.10
CA VAL A 122 -25.29 30.43 -0.57
C VAL A 122 -25.18 29.66 0.75
N LYS A 123 -25.83 30.12 1.81
CA LYS A 123 -25.88 29.44 3.12
C LYS A 123 -26.81 28.22 3.03
N SER A 124 -26.34 27.06 3.49
CA SER A 124 -26.96 25.74 3.25
C SER A 124 -28.45 25.63 3.57
N ASP A 125 -28.94 26.36 4.59
CA ASP A 125 -30.22 26.07 5.24
C ASP A 125 -31.41 26.89 4.66
N SER A 126 -31.21 27.62 3.56
CA SER A 126 -32.24 28.50 2.97
C SER A 126 -33.29 27.73 2.14
N GLY A 127 -34.27 27.14 2.82
CA GLY A 127 -35.34 26.38 2.18
C GLY A 127 -36.40 27.22 1.46
N GLN A 128 -36.22 27.45 0.15
CA GLN A 128 -37.32 27.42 -0.85
C GLN A 128 -36.78 27.33 -2.29
N VAL A 129 -37.51 26.62 -3.15
CA VAL A 129 -37.22 26.49 -4.58
C VAL A 129 -38.10 27.45 -5.36
N GLU A 130 -37.51 28.49 -5.95
CA GLU A 130 -38.06 29.14 -7.13
C GLU A 130 -37.15 28.81 -8.33
N GLU A 131 -37.68 28.03 -9.28
CA GLU A 131 -37.06 27.89 -10.58
C GLU A 131 -37.09 29.23 -11.30
N ASN A 132 -35.92 29.79 -11.65
CA ASN A 132 -35.88 30.77 -12.71
C ASN A 132 -34.60 30.69 -13.55
N ARG A 133 -34.79 30.87 -14.86
CA ARG A 133 -33.83 30.46 -15.88
C ARG A 133 -32.63 31.41 -15.98
N GLY A 134 -31.46 30.94 -15.56
CA GLY A 134 -30.18 31.30 -16.20
C GLY A 134 -29.12 32.01 -15.35
N VAL A 135 -27.91 31.47 -15.47
CA VAL A 135 -26.58 32.09 -15.25
C VAL A 135 -25.93 32.02 -13.85
N GLU A 136 -24.71 31.47 -13.86
CA GLU A 136 -23.59 31.52 -12.89
C GLU A 136 -23.56 30.60 -11.65
N MET A 137 -22.33 30.20 -11.29
CA MET A 137 -22.01 29.24 -10.24
C MET A 137 -22.40 29.78 -8.85
N ALA A 138 -23.24 29.01 -8.15
CA ALA A 138 -23.57 29.22 -6.74
C ALA A 138 -22.86 28.17 -5.86
N LEU A 139 -21.83 28.59 -5.14
CA LEU A 139 -21.11 27.82 -4.14
C LEU A 139 -21.93 27.77 -2.85
N ARG A 140 -22.30 26.58 -2.38
CA ARG A 140 -22.97 26.42 -1.08
C ARG A 140 -21.95 26.32 0.04
N LEU A 141 -22.18 27.05 1.12
CA LEU A 141 -21.36 27.04 2.34
C LEU A 141 -22.21 26.55 3.52
N ASN A 142 -21.62 25.72 4.38
CA ASN A 142 -22.22 25.35 5.65
C ASN A 142 -22.19 26.52 6.66
N ASN A 143 -22.79 26.34 7.84
CA ASN A 143 -22.88 27.41 8.84
C ASN A 143 -21.52 27.96 9.30
N CYS A 144 -20.50 27.11 9.48
CA CYS A 144 -19.16 27.53 9.91
C CYS A 144 -18.37 28.19 8.77
N GLU A 145 -18.37 27.58 7.58
CA GLU A 145 -17.75 28.15 6.36
C GLU A 145 -18.33 29.53 6.02
N TRP A 146 -19.65 29.68 6.15
CA TRP A 146 -20.31 30.97 5.95
C TRP A 146 -19.84 32.01 6.97
N ASP A 147 -19.76 31.65 8.25
CA ASP A 147 -19.39 32.59 9.30
C ASP A 147 -17.88 32.95 9.25
N GLU A 148 -17.00 32.01 8.85
CA GLU A 148 -15.59 32.27 8.54
C GLU A 148 -15.41 33.18 7.31
N GLU A 149 -16.10 32.92 6.20
CA GLU A 149 -16.04 33.79 5.02
C GLU A 149 -16.64 35.17 5.32
N MET A 150 -17.69 35.27 6.14
CA MET A 150 -18.18 36.56 6.61
C MET A 150 -17.11 37.28 7.47
N GLN A 151 -16.32 36.56 8.26
CA GLN A 151 -15.23 37.14 9.05
C GLN A 151 -14.06 37.61 8.17
N LYS A 152 -13.61 36.80 7.19
CA LYS A 152 -12.58 37.18 6.20
C LYS A 152 -13.00 38.40 5.38
N LEU A 153 -14.25 38.43 4.92
CA LEU A 153 -14.81 39.58 4.18
C LEU A 153 -15.01 40.80 5.09
N ALA A 154 -15.43 40.64 6.34
CA ALA A 154 -15.52 41.75 7.28
C ALA A 154 -14.14 42.39 7.56
N LEU A 155 -13.09 41.58 7.69
CA LEU A 155 -11.70 42.05 7.78
C LEU A 155 -11.25 42.76 6.48
N MET A 156 -11.62 42.24 5.31
CA MET A 156 -11.24 42.79 4.00
C MET A 156 -11.92 44.13 3.66
N PHE A 157 -13.10 44.41 4.22
CA PHE A 157 -13.87 45.64 3.96
C PHE A 157 -13.99 46.60 5.15
N GLY A 158 -13.41 46.27 6.32
CA GLY A 158 -13.50 47.06 7.54
C GLY A 158 -12.42 48.15 7.67
N ASN A 159 -12.83 49.37 8.05
CA ASN A 159 -11.89 50.39 8.55
C ASN A 159 -11.49 50.03 9.99
N GLY A 160 -10.46 49.20 10.15
CA GLY A 160 -10.13 48.56 11.43
C GLY A 160 -9.58 49.48 12.53
N ARG A 161 -9.64 48.95 13.76
CA ARG A 161 -8.67 49.22 14.84
C ARG A 161 -8.36 47.93 15.59
N ASN A 162 -7.12 47.83 16.02
CA ASN A 162 -6.49 46.64 16.58
C ASN A 162 -7.20 46.08 17.83
N GLY A 163 -7.18 44.75 17.97
CA GLY A 163 -6.82 44.13 19.24
C GLY A 163 -7.90 43.90 20.30
N GLU A 164 -9.06 43.34 19.93
CA GLU A 164 -9.95 42.68 20.90
C GLU A 164 -10.60 41.43 20.30
N THR A 165 -10.35 40.26 20.88
CA THR A 165 -10.95 38.98 20.46
C THR A 165 -12.36 38.82 21.05
N GLN A 166 -13.37 39.37 20.38
CA GLN A 166 -14.77 39.08 20.72
C GLN A 166 -15.36 37.96 19.86
N SER A 167 -15.66 36.84 20.53
CA SER A 167 -16.48 35.77 19.98
C SER A 167 -17.95 36.22 19.90
N SER A 168 -18.39 36.63 18.71
CA SER A 168 -19.75 36.40 18.18
C SER A 168 -19.81 36.82 16.71
N GLY A 169 -20.57 36.09 15.89
CA GLY A 169 -20.55 36.24 14.42
C GLY A 169 -20.91 37.66 13.95
N ALA A 170 -19.98 38.32 13.25
CA ALA A 170 -20.17 39.66 12.71
C ALA A 170 -21.30 39.64 11.66
N PRO A 171 -22.40 40.39 11.85
CA PRO A 171 -23.57 40.24 10.99
C PRO A 171 -23.32 40.83 9.60
N ILE A 172 -23.70 40.06 8.57
CA ILE A 172 -23.63 40.39 7.13
C ILE A 172 -24.23 41.76 6.75
N THR A 173 -25.04 42.36 7.62
CA THR A 173 -25.53 43.73 7.52
C THR A 173 -24.41 44.77 7.44
N GLN A 174 -23.29 44.58 8.15
CA GLN A 174 -22.19 45.56 8.23
C GLN A 174 -21.36 45.69 6.95
N ILE A 175 -21.20 44.62 6.18
CA ILE A 175 -20.31 44.60 5.00
C ILE A 175 -20.97 45.34 3.81
N LYS A 176 -20.30 46.32 3.22
CA LYS A 176 -20.91 47.20 2.19
C LYS A 176 -20.89 46.57 0.80
N THR A 177 -22.03 46.57 0.11
CA THR A 177 -22.15 46.17 -1.30
C THR A 177 -21.66 47.27 -2.24
N GLY A 178 -21.19 46.88 -3.43
CA GLY A 178 -20.78 47.79 -4.51
C GLY A 178 -19.39 48.43 -4.34
N ILE A 179 -18.69 48.15 -3.23
CA ILE A 179 -17.34 48.65 -2.93
C ILE A 179 -16.30 47.56 -3.25
N LEU A 180 -15.14 47.98 -3.77
CA LEU A 180 -13.97 47.12 -4.01
C LEU A 180 -13.06 47.10 -2.77
N SER A 181 -12.44 45.95 -2.50
CA SER A 181 -11.42 45.80 -1.46
C SER A 181 -10.14 46.59 -1.80
N PRO A 182 -9.27 46.84 -0.81
CA PRO A 182 -7.86 47.11 -1.08
C PRO A 182 -7.23 45.97 -1.90
N LEU A 183 -6.16 46.27 -2.63
CA LEU A 183 -5.39 45.26 -3.35
C LEU A 183 -4.71 44.31 -2.35
N GLN A 184 -4.98 43.02 -2.48
CA GLN A 184 -4.37 41.92 -1.76
C GLN A 184 -3.20 41.33 -2.57
N GLU A 185 -2.35 40.55 -1.92
CA GLU A 185 -1.10 40.00 -2.46
C GLU A 185 -0.84 38.64 -1.82
N ASP A 186 -0.57 37.63 -2.64
CA ASP A 186 -0.05 36.31 -2.24
C ASP A 186 1.24 36.02 -3.05
N GLU A 187 1.83 34.83 -2.95
CA GLU A 187 3.10 34.52 -3.63
C GLU A 187 2.99 34.52 -5.16
N GLU A 188 1.83 34.22 -5.74
CA GLU A 188 1.63 34.11 -7.21
C GLU A 188 0.97 35.33 -7.86
N ARG A 189 0.20 36.14 -7.11
CA ARG A 189 -0.68 37.16 -7.71
C ARG A 189 -0.99 38.35 -6.81
N TYR A 190 -1.54 39.37 -7.46
CA TYR A 190 -2.29 40.46 -6.86
C TYR A 190 -3.78 40.28 -7.14
N TYR A 191 -4.66 40.60 -6.20
CA TYR A 191 -6.11 40.49 -6.43
C TYR A 191 -6.94 41.51 -5.65
N ALA A 192 -8.18 41.72 -6.07
CA ALA A 192 -9.17 42.51 -5.35
C ALA A 192 -10.58 41.92 -5.53
N THR A 193 -11.39 42.02 -4.48
CA THR A 193 -12.75 41.45 -4.41
C THR A 193 -13.77 42.55 -4.12
N ALA A 194 -14.98 42.40 -4.64
CA ALA A 194 -16.10 43.31 -4.42
C ALA A 194 -17.40 42.52 -4.22
N ILE A 195 -18.31 43.05 -3.39
CA ILE A 195 -19.61 42.40 -3.14
C ILE A 195 -20.66 42.97 -4.10
N VAL A 196 -21.12 42.15 -5.04
CA VAL A 196 -22.11 42.50 -6.07
C VAL A 196 -23.53 42.58 -5.49
N LYS A 197 -23.92 41.60 -4.66
CA LYS A 197 -25.27 41.44 -4.09
C LYS A 197 -25.19 40.73 -2.74
N LYS A 198 -26.05 41.07 -1.78
CA LYS A 198 -26.21 40.34 -0.51
C LYS A 198 -27.66 40.16 -0.09
N SER A 199 -27.97 39.05 0.56
CA SER A 199 -29.20 38.78 1.33
C SER A 199 -28.80 38.23 2.72
N LYS A 200 -29.73 37.57 3.44
CA LYS A 200 -29.44 36.90 4.73
C LYS A 200 -28.59 35.62 4.54
N ASP A 201 -28.68 35.06 3.35
CA ASP A 201 -28.41 33.67 2.99
C ASP A 201 -27.70 33.52 1.64
N ARG A 202 -27.50 34.62 0.88
CA ARG A 202 -26.71 34.63 -0.36
C ARG A 202 -25.79 35.85 -0.45
N LEU A 203 -24.62 35.66 -1.04
CA LEU A 203 -23.62 36.71 -1.24
C LEU A 203 -22.94 36.53 -2.59
N LYS A 204 -23.20 37.42 -3.56
CA LYS A 204 -22.50 37.39 -4.85
C LYS A 204 -21.23 38.23 -4.78
N LEU A 205 -20.09 37.58 -4.96
CA LEU A 205 -18.76 38.18 -5.04
C LEU A 205 -18.33 38.35 -6.50
N ALA A 206 -17.52 39.37 -6.74
CA ALA A 206 -16.73 39.58 -7.94
C ALA A 206 -15.26 39.71 -7.53
N THR A 207 -14.36 38.96 -8.16
CA THR A 207 -12.92 39.02 -7.92
C THR A 207 -12.19 39.30 -9.23
N VAL A 208 -11.13 40.09 -9.16
CA VAL A 208 -10.19 40.33 -10.25
C VAL A 208 -8.77 40.01 -9.77
N GLU A 209 -8.02 39.24 -10.57
CA GLU A 209 -6.64 38.83 -10.27
C GLU A 209 -5.65 39.19 -11.39
N TRP A 210 -4.41 39.44 -11.00
CA TRP A 210 -3.27 39.69 -11.89
C TRP A 210 -2.08 38.84 -11.41
N ARG A 211 -1.62 37.91 -12.23
CA ARG A 211 -0.49 37.03 -11.90
C ARG A 211 0.85 37.76 -11.97
N LYS A 212 1.75 37.40 -11.05
CA LYS A 212 3.18 37.72 -11.07
C LYS A 212 3.90 36.87 -12.12
N GLU A 213 5.14 37.23 -12.42
CA GLU A 213 6.07 36.33 -13.11
C GLU A 213 6.49 35.20 -12.16
N SER A 214 6.64 33.97 -12.67
CA SER A 214 7.03 32.83 -11.85
C SER A 214 8.52 32.85 -11.52
N PHE A 215 8.87 32.31 -10.34
CA PHE A 215 10.24 32.21 -9.87
C PHE A 215 11.18 31.57 -10.89
N GLU A 216 10.79 30.43 -11.48
CA GLU A 216 11.58 29.72 -12.51
C GLU A 216 11.79 30.54 -13.81
N SER A 217 10.81 31.38 -14.22
CA SER A 217 10.94 32.24 -15.41
C SER A 217 11.99 33.34 -15.19
N TRP A 218 11.93 33.97 -14.01
CA TRP A 218 12.93 34.94 -13.59
C TRP A 218 14.30 34.29 -13.43
N ARG A 219 14.37 33.14 -12.74
CA ARG A 219 15.60 32.38 -12.47
C ARG A 219 16.33 32.02 -13.76
N ALA A 220 15.64 31.40 -14.73
CA ALA A 220 16.21 31.05 -16.02
C ALA A 220 16.72 32.27 -16.82
N SER A 221 16.19 33.46 -16.55
CA SER A 221 16.68 34.73 -17.12
C SER A 221 17.90 35.27 -16.37
N ALA A 222 17.88 35.23 -15.03
CA ALA A 222 18.95 35.71 -14.14
C ALA A 222 20.21 34.83 -14.16
N GLU A 223 20.07 33.52 -14.39
CA GLU A 223 21.17 32.54 -14.51
C GLU A 223 22.19 32.89 -15.62
N SER A 224 21.84 33.79 -16.54
CA SER A 224 22.72 34.33 -17.58
C SER A 224 23.59 35.52 -17.15
N GLN A 225 23.35 36.10 -15.96
CA GLN A 225 23.96 37.36 -15.51
C GLN A 225 24.74 37.25 -14.18
N ILE A 226 24.51 36.20 -13.40
CA ILE A 226 25.19 35.94 -12.12
C ILE A 226 26.51 35.18 -12.39
N PRO A 227 27.68 35.71 -11.99
CA PRO A 227 28.95 34.98 -12.04
C PRO A 227 28.97 33.77 -11.08
N ASN A 228 29.93 32.85 -11.26
CA ASN A 228 30.21 31.80 -10.26
C ASN A 228 31.42 32.24 -9.42
N THR A 229 31.23 33.01 -8.33
CA THR A 229 32.36 33.60 -7.57
C THR A 229 32.27 33.56 -6.04
N LEU A 230 31.42 32.72 -5.44
CA LEU A 230 31.51 32.45 -4.00
C LEU A 230 32.75 31.62 -3.61
N ALA A 231 33.60 32.18 -2.73
CA ALA A 231 34.56 31.42 -1.93
C ALA A 231 33.97 31.19 -0.53
N ALA A 232 33.75 29.93 -0.14
CA ALA A 232 33.17 29.59 1.15
C ALA A 232 34.05 30.11 2.31
N THR A 233 33.49 30.99 3.14
CA THR A 233 34.15 31.50 4.35
C THR A 233 34.24 30.39 5.39
N ALA A 234 35.48 30.05 5.80
CA ALA A 234 35.72 28.99 6.77
C ALA A 234 35.15 29.35 8.15
N ALA A 235 34.06 28.69 8.52
CA ALA A 235 33.41 28.78 9.83
C ALA A 235 33.40 27.40 10.51
N ASN A 236 33.43 27.40 11.85
CA ASN A 236 33.34 26.18 12.64
C ASN A 236 31.87 25.89 12.97
N TYR A 237 31.33 24.81 12.40
CA TYR A 237 29.99 24.31 12.71
C TYR A 237 30.05 23.19 13.75
N THR A 238 28.92 22.92 14.41
CA THR A 238 28.73 21.76 15.29
C THR A 238 27.66 20.83 14.72
N LEU A 239 27.98 19.52 14.65
CA LEU A 239 27.00 18.52 14.27
C LEU A 239 25.89 18.41 15.33
N PRO A 240 24.60 18.60 14.97
CA PRO A 240 23.49 18.43 15.90
C PRO A 240 23.22 16.95 16.20
N THR A 241 22.80 16.67 17.43
CA THR A 241 22.38 15.32 17.84
C THR A 241 21.05 14.93 17.19
N ILE A 242 21.07 13.96 16.28
CA ILE A 242 19.87 13.32 15.74
C ILE A 242 19.23 12.46 16.85
N PRO A 243 17.90 12.53 17.08
CA PRO A 243 17.22 11.67 18.05
C PRO A 243 17.40 10.17 17.74
N PRO A 244 17.50 9.30 18.76
CA PRO A 244 17.46 7.86 18.55
C PRO A 244 16.06 7.42 18.13
N ALA A 245 15.99 6.35 17.32
CA ALA A 245 14.71 5.76 16.90
C ALA A 245 13.88 5.31 18.12
N ALA A 246 12.55 5.43 18.00
CA ALA A 246 11.64 4.73 18.89
C ALA A 246 11.89 3.21 18.83
N SER A 247 11.71 2.51 19.95
CA SER A 247 12.15 1.12 20.12
C SER A 247 11.76 0.22 18.95
N GLY A 248 12.78 -0.32 18.27
CA GLY A 248 12.66 -1.27 17.18
C GLY A 248 12.16 -2.65 17.62
N CYS A 249 12.41 -3.66 16.77
CA CYS A 249 11.37 -4.63 16.48
C CYS A 249 11.96 -6.01 16.03
N ILE A 250 11.32 -7.16 16.30
CA ILE A 250 11.87 -8.56 16.17
C ILE A 250 10.85 -9.58 15.55
N ASP A 251 10.26 -10.55 16.29
CA ASP A 251 9.24 -11.54 15.79
C ASP A 251 7.81 -11.59 16.46
N ASP A 252 6.72 -11.16 15.80
CA ASP A 252 5.26 -11.37 16.06
C ASP A 252 4.42 -10.50 17.13
N SER A 253 4.90 -9.34 17.70
CA SER A 253 4.41 -8.40 18.82
C SER A 253 3.29 -7.36 18.55
N TRP A 254 2.98 -6.37 19.42
CA TRP A 254 1.89 -5.35 19.54
C TRP A 254 2.28 -4.14 20.55
N THR A 255 1.77 -2.85 20.58
CA THR A 255 2.19 -1.73 21.59
C THR A 255 1.21 -0.46 21.69
N PRO A 256 1.36 0.85 22.20
CA PRO A 256 0.24 1.89 22.43
C PRO A 256 0.07 3.22 21.53
N THR A 257 -1.06 4.01 21.55
CA THR A 257 -1.33 5.42 20.92
C THR A 257 -2.58 6.31 21.40
N LEU A 258 -2.88 7.51 20.78
CA LEU A 258 -3.98 8.58 21.00
C LEU A 258 -5.22 8.75 19.96
N THR A 259 -5.81 9.94 19.56
CA THR A 259 -7.19 10.17 18.88
C THR A 259 -7.46 11.10 17.57
N ALA A 260 -8.18 10.68 16.47
CA ALA A 260 -8.44 11.33 15.09
C ALA A 260 -9.76 12.15 14.71
N PRO A 261 -9.97 12.74 13.50
CA PRO A 261 -11.21 13.46 13.00
C PRO A 261 -12.17 12.70 12.01
N ASP A 262 -13.42 13.16 11.70
CA ASP A 262 -14.76 12.44 11.52
C ASP A 262 -15.52 12.54 10.13
N ALA A 263 -15.99 11.57 9.29
CA ALA A 263 -16.46 10.16 9.38
C ALA A 263 -16.03 9.25 8.13
N ARG A 264 -15.77 7.89 8.17
CA ARG A 264 -14.96 6.96 7.23
C ARG A 264 -15.69 5.71 6.72
N GLY A 265 -15.62 5.27 5.45
CA GLY A 265 -16.49 4.20 4.97
C GLY A 265 -16.67 3.74 3.51
N SER A 266 -16.78 2.41 3.34
CA SER A 266 -16.47 1.61 2.15
C SER A 266 -15.81 2.43 1.05
N HIS A 267 -14.50 2.76 1.08
CA HIS A 267 -13.90 3.96 0.43
C HIS A 267 -12.72 3.84 -0.58
N THR A 268 -11.92 4.86 -1.00
CA THR A 268 -10.58 4.72 -1.66
C THR A 268 -9.40 5.62 -1.23
N THR A 269 -8.17 5.12 -1.49
CA THR A 269 -6.83 5.54 -0.96
C THR A 269 -5.64 5.11 -1.82
N VAL A 270 -4.40 5.67 -1.75
CA VAL A 270 -3.21 5.17 -2.55
C VAL A 270 -1.76 5.44 -1.97
N TRP A 271 -0.72 4.60 -2.31
CA TRP A 271 0.65 4.35 -1.70
C TRP A 271 2.01 5.24 -1.64
N THR A 272 2.35 6.42 -2.24
CA THR A 272 3.73 7.13 -2.39
C THR A 272 5.09 6.41 -2.19
N GLY A 273 6.22 7.02 -1.71
CA GLY A 273 6.88 8.30 -2.16
C GLY A 273 7.02 9.55 -1.21
N SER A 274 6.09 10.53 -1.18
CA SER A 274 5.80 11.58 -0.15
C SER A 274 4.77 11.27 1.01
N GLU A 275 3.45 11.65 0.98
CA GLU A 275 2.48 11.64 2.16
C GLU A 275 0.99 11.07 1.98
N MET A 276 0.29 10.31 2.85
CA MET A 276 -0.82 9.37 2.39
C MET A 276 -2.27 9.73 2.43
N ILE A 277 -3.00 9.29 1.40
CA ILE A 277 -4.17 10.00 0.92
C ILE A 277 -5.43 9.15 0.73
N ILE A 278 -6.56 9.87 0.88
CA ILE A 278 -7.96 9.46 0.85
C ILE A 278 -8.86 10.51 0.20
N TRP A 279 -10.03 10.10 -0.30
CA TRP A 279 -11.27 10.86 -0.63
C TRP A 279 -12.63 10.07 -0.04
N GLY A 280 -14.62 10.81 0.98
CA GLY A 280 -16.13 10.71 1.12
C GLY A 280 -16.93 9.46 1.49
N GLY A 281 -18.18 9.63 1.92
CA GLY A 281 -18.73 8.68 2.87
C GLY A 281 -20.19 8.30 2.82
N MET A 282 -20.60 7.06 3.14
CA MET A 282 -21.92 6.75 3.67
C MET A 282 -21.89 6.73 5.18
N ASP A 283 -22.27 7.87 5.77
CA ASP A 283 -22.22 8.12 7.21
C ASP A 283 -23.34 7.39 7.94
N ARG A 284 -24.60 7.63 7.54
CA ARG A 284 -25.65 6.59 7.48
C ARG A 284 -26.79 7.02 6.57
N PHE A 285 -27.01 8.32 6.45
CA PHE A 285 -28.23 8.89 5.90
C PHE A 285 -27.98 9.54 4.53
N PHE A 286 -27.20 10.62 4.49
CA PHE A 286 -26.57 11.24 3.30
C PHE A 286 -25.19 11.72 3.73
N ARG A 287 -24.36 10.80 4.20
CA ARG A 287 -23.42 10.24 3.27
C ARG A 287 -22.83 11.37 2.41
N VAL A 288 -21.70 12.06 2.72
CA VAL A 288 -21.31 13.34 2.03
C VAL A 288 -19.79 13.44 1.60
N ASN A 289 -19.22 14.62 1.23
CA ASN A 289 -17.94 14.93 0.50
C ASN A 289 -16.49 14.42 0.81
N THR A 290 -15.83 14.82 1.91
CA THR A 290 -14.63 15.71 1.86
C THR A 290 -13.18 15.17 1.71
N GLY A 291 -12.22 15.20 2.68
CA GLY A 291 -10.75 15.06 2.33
C GLY A 291 -9.71 14.28 3.17
N GLY A 292 -8.46 14.00 2.68
CA GLY A 292 -7.20 13.84 3.51
C GLY A 292 -5.87 13.19 2.98
N ARG A 293 -4.71 13.35 3.70
CA ARG A 293 -3.24 13.00 3.45
C ARG A 293 -2.43 12.61 4.77
N TYR A 294 -1.25 11.90 5.00
CA TYR A 294 -0.52 11.61 6.35
C TYR A 294 0.94 12.13 6.65
N ASN A 295 1.64 11.67 7.73
CA ASN A 295 2.91 12.24 8.27
C ASN A 295 3.97 11.51 9.26
N PRO A 296 4.53 10.25 9.20
CA PRO A 296 5.45 9.47 10.11
C PRO A 296 6.83 9.94 10.40
N SER A 297 6.83 11.23 10.57
CA SER A 297 7.97 12.01 10.25
C SER A 297 7.83 13.37 10.94
N THR A 298 6.64 14.01 11.07
CA THR A 298 6.49 15.30 11.83
C THR A 298 5.29 15.55 12.76
N ASP A 299 4.00 15.27 12.44
CA ASP A 299 2.87 15.56 13.36
C ASP A 299 1.55 16.16 12.78
N SER A 300 0.52 15.37 12.38
CA SER A 300 -0.76 15.87 11.81
C SER A 300 -1.75 14.74 11.47
N TRP A 301 -3.11 14.73 11.62
CA TRP A 301 -4.19 15.34 10.74
C TRP A 301 -4.04 16.89 10.46
N THR A 302 -4.51 17.44 9.31
CA THR A 302 -4.39 18.87 8.81
C THR A 302 -5.53 19.25 7.81
N PHE A 303 -5.73 20.49 7.35
CA PHE A 303 -6.99 20.93 6.69
C PHE A 303 -7.00 21.09 5.14
N THR A 304 -7.49 20.10 4.37
CA THR A 304 -7.98 20.24 2.95
C THR A 304 -9.43 20.77 2.80
N THR A 305 -10.21 20.42 1.74
CA THR A 305 -11.18 21.38 1.14
C THR A 305 -12.53 20.80 0.41
N THR A 306 -13.64 21.50 -0.10
CA THR A 306 -15.01 21.30 -0.88
C THR A 306 -15.29 21.94 -2.31
N ILE A 307 -15.47 23.26 -2.57
CA ILE A 307 -15.67 23.96 -3.90
C ILE A 307 -15.94 23.14 -5.21
N ASN A 308 -14.92 22.56 -5.87
CA ASN A 308 -14.97 22.38 -7.35
C ASN A 308 -15.60 21.02 -7.75
N ALA A 309 -15.42 20.00 -6.90
CA ALA A 309 -16.47 19.03 -6.53
C ALA A 309 -17.30 18.27 -7.59
N PRO A 310 -16.75 17.20 -8.16
CA PRO A 310 -17.50 16.13 -8.79
C PRO A 310 -18.45 15.34 -7.88
N ASP A 311 -19.69 15.85 -7.68
CA ASP A 311 -20.98 15.38 -7.06
C ASP A 311 -20.93 14.25 -5.97
N PRO A 312 -22.07 13.74 -5.43
CA PRO A 312 -22.20 12.49 -4.63
C PRO A 312 -21.31 11.28 -5.06
N ARG A 313 -20.93 10.18 -4.30
CA ARG A 313 -20.36 8.81 -4.73
C ARG A 313 -19.31 7.79 -4.04
N SER A 314 -19.65 6.51 -3.71
CA SER A 314 -18.80 5.28 -3.39
C SER A 314 -19.02 3.75 -3.73
N GLY A 315 -18.00 2.95 -4.00
CA GLY A 315 -18.19 1.82 -4.90
C GLY A 315 -16.98 1.50 -5.75
N HIS A 316 -16.72 2.32 -6.76
CA HIS A 316 -15.47 3.07 -6.91
C HIS A 316 -14.04 2.45 -6.79
N ALA A 317 -13.21 2.76 -7.80
CA ALA A 317 -11.91 2.15 -8.13
C ALA A 317 -10.87 3.20 -8.54
N ALA A 318 -9.64 2.80 -8.90
CA ALA A 318 -8.44 3.64 -8.89
C ALA A 318 -7.21 3.04 -9.66
N VAL A 319 -6.08 3.74 -9.97
CA VAL A 319 -5.02 3.24 -10.95
C VAL A 319 -3.48 3.56 -10.79
N TRP A 320 -2.84 4.52 -11.53
CA TRP A 320 -2.13 5.75 -11.03
C TRP A 320 -0.58 6.07 -11.23
N THR A 321 -0.08 7.30 -11.54
CA THR A 321 0.93 7.63 -12.61
C THR A 321 2.40 8.03 -12.36
N GLY A 322 2.95 7.99 -11.16
CA GLY A 322 4.09 8.85 -10.80
C GLY A 322 3.74 10.34 -10.58
N SER A 323 2.75 10.90 -11.32
CA SER A 323 2.56 12.35 -11.56
C SER A 323 1.15 13.01 -11.43
N GLU A 324 0.06 12.55 -12.06
CA GLU A 324 -1.29 13.20 -11.96
C GLU A 324 -2.62 12.30 -12.00
N MET A 325 -3.45 12.19 -10.91
CA MET A 325 -4.62 11.25 -10.67
C MET A 325 -5.67 11.07 -11.79
N ILE A 326 -6.50 10.04 -11.57
CA ILE A 326 -7.38 9.31 -12.45
C ILE A 326 -8.53 8.50 -11.76
N VAL A 327 -9.84 8.65 -12.05
CA VAL A 327 -10.87 7.81 -11.33
C VAL A 327 -12.34 7.86 -11.80
N TRP A 328 -13.34 6.94 -11.57
CA TRP A 328 -13.47 5.49 -11.14
C TRP A 328 -14.78 4.73 -10.49
N GLY A 329 -16.05 5.20 -10.23
CA GLY A 329 -17.38 4.52 -9.94
C GLY A 329 -18.76 5.37 -9.92
N GLY A 330 -19.88 4.97 -9.22
CA GLY A 330 -21.27 5.54 -9.23
C GLY A 330 -22.52 5.01 -8.37
N TYR A 331 -23.41 5.80 -7.67
CA TYR A 331 -24.33 5.58 -6.49
C TYR A 331 -24.93 6.84 -5.75
N ASN A 332 -25.95 7.53 -6.25
CA ASN A 332 -26.79 8.61 -5.71
C ASN A 332 -27.87 8.85 -6.74
N ASP A 333 -28.95 8.09 -6.61
CA ASP A 333 -30.19 8.43 -7.29
C ASP A 333 -30.21 8.26 -8.84
N SER A 334 -29.09 8.35 -9.62
CA SER A 334 -29.05 7.93 -11.05
C SER A 334 -27.65 7.64 -11.61
N VAL A 335 -27.38 6.46 -12.21
CA VAL A 335 -25.99 5.92 -12.18
C VAL A 335 -24.89 6.62 -13.01
N LEU A 336 -25.13 7.73 -13.74
CA LEU A 336 -24.30 8.66 -14.61
C LEU A 336 -22.74 8.45 -14.83
N ASN A 337 -22.00 9.30 -15.59
CA ASN A 337 -20.78 8.80 -16.32
C ASN A 337 -19.57 9.70 -16.70
N THR A 338 -19.09 10.61 -15.85
CA THR A 338 -17.97 11.56 -16.13
C THR A 338 -16.48 11.09 -15.87
N GLY A 339 -15.63 11.74 -15.04
CA GLY A 339 -14.22 11.36 -14.74
C GLY A 339 -13.47 11.95 -13.52
N GLY A 340 -12.14 11.74 -13.31
CA GLY A 340 -11.34 12.02 -12.06
C GLY A 340 -9.95 12.79 -12.02
N ARG A 341 -9.84 14.15 -11.88
CA ARG A 341 -8.58 15.00 -11.86
C ARG A 341 -8.60 16.36 -11.04
N TYR A 342 -7.41 16.95 -10.70
CA TYR A 342 -7.06 18.14 -9.86
C TYR A 342 -5.56 18.61 -9.95
N ASN A 343 -4.56 18.16 -9.16
CA ASN A 343 -3.13 18.56 -9.26
C ASN A 343 -2.18 17.77 -8.34
N PRO A 344 -0.85 17.76 -8.64
CA PRO A 344 0.21 17.66 -7.66
C PRO A 344 0.16 18.83 -6.65
N GLY A 345 1.28 19.42 -6.23
CA GLY A 345 1.37 20.41 -5.14
C GLY A 345 0.61 21.75 -5.28
N ALA A 346 -0.63 21.80 -5.80
CA ALA A 346 -1.27 23.04 -6.26
C ALA A 346 -2.70 23.33 -5.76
N ASP A 347 -3.37 22.49 -4.97
CA ASP A 347 -4.70 22.81 -4.41
C ASP A 347 -5.80 23.26 -5.40
N GLY A 348 -6.02 22.48 -6.48
CA GLY A 348 -7.02 22.87 -7.49
C GLY A 348 -7.02 22.15 -8.85
N TRP A 349 -7.33 22.89 -9.93
CA TRP A 349 -8.11 22.56 -11.16
C TRP A 349 -7.59 21.44 -12.12
N THR A 350 -8.40 20.42 -12.55
CA THR A 350 -8.31 19.74 -13.90
C THR A 350 -9.33 18.63 -14.23
N ALA A 351 -9.57 18.36 -15.53
CA ALA A 351 -10.87 18.26 -16.21
C ALA A 351 -11.00 17.23 -17.40
N THR A 352 -11.84 16.15 -17.35
CA THR A 352 -12.03 15.07 -18.39
C THR A 352 -13.33 14.95 -19.26
N SER A 353 -14.20 13.92 -19.09
CA SER A 353 -14.94 13.31 -20.21
C SER A 353 -16.36 12.65 -19.84
N THR A 354 -17.45 12.54 -20.69
CA THR A 354 -18.74 11.69 -20.68
C THR A 354 -19.28 11.02 -22.02
N ILE A 355 -18.79 11.28 -23.24
CA ILE A 355 -19.37 10.82 -24.55
C ILE A 355 -18.69 9.64 -25.35
N ASN A 356 -17.37 9.50 -25.54
CA ASN A 356 -16.75 8.29 -26.18
C ASN A 356 -16.60 7.10 -25.21
N ALA A 357 -17.05 7.33 -23.98
CA ALA A 357 -17.95 6.48 -23.23
C ALA A 357 -18.34 5.14 -23.86
N PRO A 358 -17.92 4.09 -23.18
CA PRO A 358 -18.79 2.94 -23.07
C PRO A 358 -19.81 3.02 -21.91
N SER A 359 -20.54 1.94 -21.62
CA SER A 359 -21.76 1.95 -20.80
C SER A 359 -21.56 1.45 -19.35
N SER A 360 -22.66 0.92 -18.74
CA SER A 360 -23.08 0.64 -17.34
C SER A 360 -21.99 0.38 -16.28
N ARG A 361 -22.11 0.36 -14.94
CA ARG A 361 -21.45 -0.67 -14.06
C ARG A 361 -21.70 -0.50 -12.54
N GLU A 362 -20.86 -1.03 -11.59
CA GLU A 362 -20.96 -1.16 -10.08
C GLU A 362 -20.45 -2.50 -9.37
N SER A 363 -19.13 -2.92 -9.38
CA SER A 363 -18.43 -4.10 -8.70
C SER A 363 -16.91 -4.38 -9.05
N HIS A 364 -16.46 -4.06 -10.27
CA HIS A 364 -15.19 -3.43 -10.79
C HIS A 364 -13.69 -3.72 -10.47
N THR A 365 -12.83 -4.09 -11.46
CA THR A 365 -11.32 -4.06 -11.38
C THR A 365 -10.63 -2.78 -11.74
N ALA A 366 -9.38 -2.54 -11.28
CA ALA A 366 -8.49 -1.49 -11.80
C ALA A 366 -6.99 -1.63 -11.46
N VAL A 367 -6.13 -1.01 -12.28
CA VAL A 367 -4.64 -1.15 -12.27
C VAL A 367 -3.98 0.04 -12.95
N TRP A 368 -2.66 0.00 -13.21
CA TRP A 368 -1.93 0.84 -14.18
C TRP A 368 -0.46 0.48 -14.70
N THR A 369 -0.20 -0.07 -15.92
CA THR A 369 1.15 -0.53 -16.50
C THR A 369 2.38 0.39 -16.30
N GLY A 370 2.55 1.35 -17.21
CA GLY A 370 3.81 1.88 -17.74
C GLY A 370 3.55 2.91 -18.86
N SER A 371 2.46 2.73 -19.64
CA SER A 371 1.90 3.73 -20.58
C SER A 371 0.56 3.35 -21.26
N GLU A 372 0.23 2.06 -21.52
CA GLU A 372 -1.04 1.57 -22.14
C GLU A 372 -1.62 0.24 -21.53
N MET A 373 -2.94 -0.07 -21.68
CA MET A 373 -3.67 -1.11 -20.88
C MET A 373 -5.09 -1.64 -21.34
N ILE A 374 -5.86 -2.35 -20.47
CA ILE A 374 -7.24 -2.90 -20.67
C ILE A 374 -8.23 -2.68 -19.48
N ILE A 375 -9.19 -1.73 -19.43
CA ILE A 375 -10.17 -1.78 -18.31
C ILE A 375 -11.08 -3.03 -18.36
N TRP A 376 -11.47 -3.71 -17.25
CA TRP A 376 -12.26 -4.98 -17.39
C TRP A 376 -13.50 -5.61 -16.56
N GLY A 377 -14.70 -5.02 -16.22
CA GLY A 377 -16.10 -5.60 -16.16
C GLY A 377 -17.43 -4.70 -16.25
N GLY A 378 -18.69 -5.17 -16.10
CA GLY A 378 -19.93 -4.35 -15.72
C GLY A 378 -21.35 -5.04 -15.63
N TYR A 379 -22.39 -4.44 -14.97
CA TYR A 379 -23.91 -4.54 -14.83
C TYR A 379 -24.73 -3.16 -14.94
N VAL A 380 -26.09 -3.08 -14.80
CA VAL A 380 -27.09 -1.95 -15.04
C VAL A 380 -28.33 -2.07 -14.07
N LEU A 381 -29.55 -1.52 -14.27
CA LEU A 381 -30.84 -2.22 -13.96
C LEU A 381 -31.92 -1.96 -15.07
N PHE A 382 -32.73 -3.00 -15.39
CA PHE A 382 -33.73 -3.39 -16.43
C PHE A 382 -33.46 -4.28 -17.75
N GLY A 383 -32.59 -5.34 -17.69
CA GLY A 383 -32.08 -6.40 -18.65
C GLY A 383 -30.55 -6.82 -18.87
N GLY A 384 -29.96 -7.80 -18.15
CA GLY A 384 -28.84 -8.75 -18.57
C GLY A 384 -27.46 -8.29 -19.13
N ASP A 385 -26.36 -8.84 -18.63
CA ASP A 385 -25.23 -8.04 -18.10
C ASP A 385 -24.11 -7.43 -19.09
N LEU A 386 -23.04 -6.72 -18.66
CA LEU A 386 -21.92 -6.18 -19.48
C LEU A 386 -20.68 -7.06 -19.51
N ASN A 387 -20.10 -7.27 -20.67
CA ASN A 387 -18.88 -8.04 -20.80
C ASN A 387 -17.62 -7.34 -21.33
N THR A 388 -17.68 -6.12 -21.86
CA THR A 388 -16.66 -5.58 -22.79
C THR A 388 -15.85 -4.33 -22.35
N GLY A 389 -14.50 -4.32 -22.48
CA GLY A 389 -13.49 -3.56 -21.67
C GLY A 389 -13.10 -2.11 -22.01
N GLY A 390 -11.82 -1.68 -21.85
CA GLY A 390 -11.36 -0.40 -22.45
C GLY A 390 -9.87 0.02 -22.67
N ARG A 391 -9.60 0.77 -23.79
CA ARG A 391 -8.32 1.09 -24.53
C ARG A 391 -8.23 2.58 -25.03
N TYR A 392 -7.03 3.21 -25.08
CA TYR A 392 -6.67 4.68 -25.17
C TYR A 392 -5.41 4.91 -26.06
N ASN A 393 -4.78 6.10 -26.07
CA ASN A 393 -3.36 6.32 -26.48
C ASN A 393 -2.69 7.52 -25.73
N PRO A 394 -1.42 7.48 -25.24
CA PRO A 394 -0.95 8.22 -24.03
C PRO A 394 -0.87 9.78 -24.05
N GLY A 395 -1.40 10.47 -23.01
CA GLY A 395 -1.07 11.85 -22.61
C GLY A 395 -2.06 13.00 -22.93
N THR A 396 -3.36 12.77 -23.15
CA THR A 396 -3.98 13.25 -24.42
C THR A 396 -5.45 13.73 -24.50
N ASP A 397 -6.34 13.59 -23.51
CA ASP A 397 -7.82 13.67 -23.64
C ASP A 397 -8.39 12.96 -24.91
N SER A 398 -8.11 11.65 -25.12
CA SER A 398 -8.19 10.91 -26.41
C SER A 398 -8.88 9.51 -26.50
N TRP A 399 -8.85 8.94 -27.73
CA TRP A 399 -9.94 8.17 -28.40
C TRP A 399 -9.50 6.96 -29.28
N THR A 400 -9.67 5.71 -28.81
CA THR A 400 -9.39 4.40 -29.49
C THR A 400 -10.22 3.23 -28.88
N ALA A 401 -10.17 1.97 -29.38
CA ALA A 401 -11.00 0.86 -28.89
C ALA A 401 -10.42 -0.59 -29.02
N THR A 402 -10.95 -1.55 -29.82
CA THR A 402 -10.39 -2.91 -30.15
C THR A 402 -11.30 -3.70 -31.13
N SER A 403 -10.98 -4.96 -31.48
CA SER A 403 -11.94 -6.04 -31.83
C SER A 403 -11.57 -7.38 -31.15
N THR A 404 -12.52 -8.17 -30.63
CA THR A 404 -12.34 -8.75 -29.28
C THR A 404 -12.52 -10.27 -29.07
N ILE A 405 -12.42 -11.06 -30.15
CA ILE A 405 -13.19 -12.29 -30.39
C ILE A 405 -13.40 -13.36 -29.29
N ASN A 406 -12.55 -13.53 -28.25
CA ASN A 406 -12.68 -14.71 -27.35
C ASN A 406 -12.37 -14.55 -25.85
N ALA A 407 -12.32 -13.33 -25.32
CA ALA A 407 -12.30 -13.21 -23.86
C ALA A 407 -13.59 -13.80 -23.26
N PRO A 408 -13.49 -14.35 -22.05
CA PRO A 408 -14.29 -15.48 -21.56
C PRO A 408 -15.83 -15.47 -21.47
N ASP A 409 -16.39 -16.47 -20.78
CA ASP A 409 -17.76 -16.49 -20.32
C ASP A 409 -17.93 -15.60 -19.10
N PRO A 410 -19.17 -15.27 -18.82
CA PRO A 410 -19.82 -14.62 -17.12
C PRO A 410 -18.78 -14.17 -16.01
N ARG A 411 -18.15 -12.97 -15.95
CA ARG A 411 -16.95 -12.69 -15.14
C ARG A 411 -16.39 -11.28 -14.89
N ALA A 412 -16.29 -10.84 -13.64
CA ALA A 412 -17.06 -9.67 -13.15
C ALA A 412 -16.90 -9.38 -11.61
N GLY A 413 -16.45 -8.24 -10.85
CA GLY A 413 -16.08 -7.82 -9.30
C GLY A 413 -15.10 -8.39 -8.00
N HIS A 414 -13.91 -9.17 -7.70
CA HIS A 414 -12.65 -10.07 -8.12
C HIS A 414 -11.34 -9.75 -8.98
N THR A 415 -10.21 -10.30 -8.62
CA THR A 415 -8.88 -9.71 -8.81
C THR A 415 -7.99 -10.18 -9.94
N ALA A 416 -6.99 -9.37 -10.32
CA ALA A 416 -5.76 -9.84 -10.99
C ALA A 416 -4.49 -9.42 -10.20
N VAL A 417 -3.29 -9.12 -10.79
CA VAL A 417 -2.12 -8.36 -10.15
C VAL A 417 -0.93 -7.98 -11.11
N TRP A 418 0.21 -7.24 -10.83
CA TRP A 418 1.27 -6.69 -11.80
C TRP A 418 2.78 -7.08 -11.73
N THR A 419 3.43 -7.63 -12.79
CA THR A 419 4.91 -7.89 -12.81
C THR A 419 5.75 -6.70 -13.27
N GLY A 420 5.40 -6.25 -14.47
CA GLY A 420 6.35 -5.81 -15.49
C GLY A 420 5.93 -6.27 -16.90
N SER A 421 5.25 -7.42 -17.09
CA SER A 421 4.59 -7.75 -18.37
C SER A 421 3.32 -8.66 -18.42
N GLN A 422 3.14 -9.78 -17.68
CA GLN A 422 2.13 -10.82 -18.07
C GLN A 422 0.72 -10.77 -17.39
N MET A 423 -0.16 -11.80 -17.32
CA MET A 423 -1.51 -11.73 -16.62
C MET A 423 -1.64 -12.60 -15.35
N VAL A 424 -2.72 -12.45 -14.50
CA VAL A 424 -2.83 -12.80 -13.04
C VAL A 424 -4.21 -12.89 -12.25
N ALA A 425 -5.35 -13.55 -12.60
CA ALA A 425 -6.72 -13.35 -11.97
C ALA A 425 -7.61 -14.54 -11.47
N TRP A 426 -8.62 -14.26 -10.60
CA TRP A 426 -9.63 -15.21 -10.01
C TRP A 426 -10.89 -14.68 -9.26
N GLY A 427 -12.12 -15.23 -9.42
CA GLY A 427 -13.29 -15.11 -8.48
C GLY A 427 -14.79 -14.92 -8.95
N GLY A 428 -15.89 -15.20 -8.21
CA GLY A 428 -17.26 -14.64 -8.50
C GLY A 428 -18.32 -15.51 -9.22
N TYR A 429 -19.63 -15.13 -9.24
CA TYR A 429 -20.84 -15.99 -9.48
C TYR A 429 -21.97 -15.56 -10.45
N ASP A 430 -22.14 -15.96 -11.72
CA ASP A 430 -23.14 -15.30 -12.62
C ASP A 430 -24.66 -15.28 -12.22
N GLY A 431 -25.11 -15.93 -11.14
CA GLY A 431 -26.53 -16.03 -10.76
C GLY A 431 -26.89 -17.25 -9.90
N THR A 432 -26.84 -18.48 -10.50
CA THR A 432 -27.51 -19.71 -10.02
C THR A 432 -26.81 -21.14 -10.06
N SER A 433 -25.50 -21.41 -10.31
CA SER A 433 -24.89 -22.81 -10.21
C SER A 433 -23.36 -22.98 -9.84
N TYR A 434 -22.46 -23.47 -10.73
CA TYR A 434 -21.00 -23.74 -10.49
C TYR A 434 -20.00 -23.15 -11.55
N LEU A 435 -18.74 -22.78 -11.20
CA LEU A 435 -17.68 -22.36 -12.17
C LEU A 435 -16.21 -22.42 -11.66
N ASN A 436 -15.30 -22.40 -12.64
CA ASN A 436 -14.01 -23.06 -12.70
C ASN A 436 -12.96 -22.48 -13.73
N THR A 437 -12.66 -21.16 -13.95
CA THR A 437 -11.77 -20.71 -15.09
C THR A 437 -11.13 -19.29 -15.24
N GLY A 438 -9.84 -19.19 -15.73
CA GLY A 438 -8.96 -18.00 -16.03
C GLY A 438 -7.42 -18.28 -16.24
N GLY A 439 -6.62 -17.40 -16.91
CA GLY A 439 -5.16 -17.55 -17.28
C GLY A 439 -4.47 -16.44 -18.16
N ARG A 440 -3.15 -16.48 -18.58
CA ARG A 440 -2.38 -15.32 -19.22
C ARG A 440 -2.03 -15.34 -20.73
N TYR A 441 -1.73 -14.20 -21.38
CA TYR A 441 -1.47 -14.07 -22.84
C TYR A 441 -0.65 -12.82 -23.24
N ASP A 442 0.48 -13.03 -23.91
CA ASP A 442 1.40 -12.11 -24.64
C ASP A 442 1.11 -10.57 -24.65
N PRO A 443 2.11 -9.67 -24.50
CA PRO A 443 1.88 -8.23 -24.21
C PRO A 443 1.84 -7.25 -25.40
N GLY A 444 0.81 -6.39 -25.48
CA GLY A 444 0.63 -5.34 -26.51
C GLY A 444 0.37 -5.88 -27.94
N THR A 445 -0.75 -6.59 -28.16
CA THR A 445 -0.80 -7.78 -29.03
C THR A 445 -2.14 -8.18 -29.71
N ASN A 446 -2.01 -9.22 -30.56
CA ASN A 446 -2.89 -10.39 -30.76
C ASN A 446 -2.04 -11.70 -30.64
N SER A 447 -2.58 -12.87 -30.28
CA SER A 447 -1.92 -14.18 -30.49
C SER A 447 -2.85 -15.40 -30.72
N TRP A 448 -3.59 -15.88 -29.70
CA TRP A 448 -4.52 -17.04 -29.80
C TRP A 448 -4.49 -18.07 -28.64
N THR A 449 -4.49 -17.72 -27.34
CA THR A 449 -4.26 -18.69 -26.22
C THR A 449 -5.31 -18.64 -25.06
N PRO A 450 -5.52 -19.75 -24.31
CA PRO A 450 -6.20 -19.96 -22.98
C PRO A 450 -5.49 -20.05 -21.57
N THR A 451 -5.94 -21.08 -20.82
CA THR A 451 -5.38 -21.87 -19.73
C THR A 451 -5.75 -23.34 -20.01
N SER A 452 -5.54 -24.21 -19.03
CA SER A 452 -6.43 -25.29 -18.66
C SER A 452 -6.48 -25.28 -17.13
N THR A 453 -7.62 -25.53 -16.46
CA THR A 453 -7.66 -25.35 -14.97
C THR A 453 -7.10 -26.51 -14.19
N THR A 454 -6.09 -27.13 -14.77
CA THR A 454 -5.66 -28.52 -14.61
C THR A 454 -5.07 -28.77 -13.25
N ASP A 455 -5.97 -28.95 -12.30
CA ASP A 455 -5.91 -29.57 -10.96
C ASP A 455 -6.58 -28.69 -9.91
N ALA A 456 -7.10 -27.53 -10.28
CA ALA A 456 -7.54 -26.42 -9.44
C ALA A 456 -8.41 -26.69 -8.19
N PRO A 457 -8.57 -25.67 -7.33
CA PRO A 457 -9.54 -25.64 -6.24
C PRO A 457 -10.99 -26.06 -6.52
N SER A 458 -11.77 -26.31 -5.48
CA SER A 458 -13.15 -26.83 -5.53
C SER A 458 -14.28 -25.86 -5.12
N ALA A 459 -14.02 -24.72 -4.46
CA ALA A 459 -15.08 -23.82 -3.96
C ALA A 459 -14.71 -22.34 -3.95
N ARG A 460 -15.57 -21.36 -4.37
CA ARG A 460 -15.22 -19.93 -4.18
C ARG A 460 -16.14 -18.76 -4.44
N GLY A 461 -16.19 -17.87 -3.45
CA GLY A 461 -16.22 -16.42 -3.68
C GLY A 461 -15.12 -15.57 -3.05
N SER A 462 -15.54 -14.69 -2.13
CA SER A 462 -15.04 -13.41 -1.59
C SER A 462 -13.60 -13.19 -1.18
N HIS A 463 -12.63 -13.78 -1.84
CA HIS A 463 -11.28 -13.93 -1.31
C HIS A 463 -10.43 -12.66 -1.23
N THR A 464 -9.11 -12.83 -1.23
CA THR A 464 -8.12 -11.96 -0.61
C THR A 464 -6.96 -11.66 -1.56
N ALA A 465 -6.49 -10.38 -1.66
CA ALA A 465 -5.08 -9.90 -1.87
C ALA A 465 -4.63 -8.70 -2.87
N VAL A 466 -3.34 -8.17 -2.97
CA VAL A 466 -2.61 -7.19 -3.94
C VAL A 466 -1.00 -7.35 -4.19
N TRP A 467 -0.15 -6.49 -4.87
CA TRP A 467 1.18 -6.86 -5.59
C TRP A 467 2.70 -6.79 -5.04
N THR A 468 3.74 -7.47 -5.67
CA THR A 468 5.21 -7.07 -5.95
C THR A 468 5.96 -7.80 -7.14
N GLY A 469 7.19 -8.38 -7.04
CA GLY A 469 7.98 -9.10 -8.09
C GLY A 469 8.23 -10.65 -8.02
N SER A 470 7.86 -11.41 -6.96
CA SER A 470 8.07 -12.89 -6.85
C SER A 470 6.84 -13.85 -6.92
N GLU A 471 5.88 -13.93 -5.98
CA GLU A 471 4.81 -15.00 -5.86
C GLU A 471 3.29 -14.63 -6.22
N MET A 472 2.22 -15.21 -5.59
CA MET A 472 0.83 -14.64 -5.36
C MET A 472 0.24 -15.25 -4.08
N ILE A 473 -0.82 -14.69 -3.43
CA ILE A 473 -1.44 -15.08 -2.13
C ILE A 473 -2.97 -14.78 -2.01
N VAL A 474 -3.58 -15.17 -0.87
CA VAL A 474 -4.79 -15.99 -0.68
C VAL A 474 -5.57 -15.64 0.57
N TRP A 475 -6.88 -15.90 0.58
CA TRP A 475 -7.66 -16.72 1.54
C TRP A 475 -9.11 -16.18 1.64
N GLY A 476 -10.17 -16.93 1.29
CA GLY A 476 -11.54 -16.71 1.78
C GLY A 476 -12.55 -17.87 1.77
N GLY A 477 -13.64 -17.79 2.54
CA GLY A 477 -14.22 -19.00 3.13
C GLY A 477 -15.71 -19.30 2.99
N TYR A 478 -16.39 -19.01 1.90
CA TYR A 478 -17.84 -19.22 1.72
C TYR A 478 -18.12 -19.52 0.22
N ASP A 479 -19.19 -20.24 -0.11
CA ASP A 479 -19.40 -20.80 -1.47
C ASP A 479 -20.89 -21.03 -1.77
N GLY A 480 -21.55 -21.87 -0.97
CA GLY A 480 -22.99 -22.08 -1.01
C GLY A 480 -23.52 -23.35 -0.31
N THR A 481 -22.67 -24.36 -0.12
CA THR A 481 -22.97 -25.80 0.12
C THR A 481 -22.51 -26.44 1.48
N SER A 482 -21.21 -26.75 1.70
CA SER A 482 -20.61 -27.40 2.90
C SER A 482 -19.53 -26.58 3.67
N TYR A 483 -18.19 -26.78 3.56
CA TYR A 483 -17.12 -26.09 4.36
C TYR A 483 -15.78 -25.87 3.60
N LEU A 484 -15.16 -24.67 3.64
CA LEU A 484 -13.98 -24.27 2.81
C LEU A 484 -12.61 -24.13 3.58
N ASN A 485 -11.43 -24.06 2.89
CA ASN A 485 -10.11 -23.94 3.58
C ASN A 485 -8.70 -23.43 3.01
N THR A 486 -8.28 -23.10 1.75
CA THR A 486 -6.83 -23.39 1.30
C THR A 486 -6.08 -22.46 0.21
N GLY A 487 -4.71 -22.40 -0.05
CA GLY A 487 -3.92 -21.38 -0.92
C GLY A 487 -3.05 -21.63 -2.25
N GLY A 488 -1.71 -21.31 -2.45
CA GLY A 488 -0.79 -21.54 -3.69
C GLY A 488 0.49 -20.64 -4.25
N ARG A 489 0.98 -20.67 -5.57
CA ARG A 489 2.07 -19.96 -6.40
C ARG A 489 2.41 -20.32 -7.97
N TYR A 490 2.28 -19.39 -9.02
CA TYR A 490 2.73 -19.07 -10.49
C TYR A 490 4.21 -19.10 -11.00
N ASN A 491 4.85 -17.93 -11.20
CA ASN A 491 5.81 -17.46 -12.20
C ASN A 491 5.21 -17.37 -13.62
N PRO A 492 5.12 -16.21 -14.33
CA PRO A 492 4.43 -16.07 -15.61
C PRO A 492 5.04 -16.80 -16.84
N GLY A 493 5.99 -17.73 -16.63
CA GLY A 493 6.69 -18.53 -17.65
C GLY A 493 6.00 -19.76 -18.29
N THR A 494 5.87 -20.93 -17.61
CA THR A 494 5.92 -22.32 -18.20
C THR A 494 4.73 -23.32 -17.95
N ASN A 495 3.96 -23.17 -16.88
CA ASN A 495 2.68 -23.81 -16.45
C ASN A 495 2.55 -25.04 -15.53
N SER A 496 1.72 -24.80 -14.50
CA SER A 496 1.02 -25.67 -13.55
C SER A 496 0.47 -24.79 -12.40
N TRP A 497 -0.84 -24.73 -12.03
CA TRP A 497 -1.12 -24.51 -10.58
C TRP A 497 -0.43 -25.69 -9.78
N THR A 498 -0.18 -25.66 -8.47
CA THR A 498 0.37 -26.73 -7.57
C THR A 498 -0.24 -26.57 -6.12
N PRO A 499 0.17 -27.22 -5.00
CA PRO A 499 -0.58 -27.11 -3.71
C PRO A 499 -0.07 -26.15 -2.55
N THR A 500 -0.96 -25.64 -1.66
CA THR A 500 -0.69 -25.43 -0.21
C THR A 500 -1.22 -26.63 0.49
N SER A 501 -0.58 -26.99 1.59
CA SER A 501 -1.35 -27.50 2.68
C SER A 501 -1.65 -26.34 3.57
N THR A 502 -2.76 -26.49 4.22
CA THR A 502 -3.24 -25.73 5.34
C THR A 502 -2.65 -26.15 6.70
N THR A 503 -1.56 -26.91 6.74
CA THR A 503 -1.07 -27.59 7.96
C THR A 503 -0.65 -26.65 9.10
N ASP A 504 -1.57 -26.44 10.06
CA ASP A 504 -1.49 -25.73 11.36
C ASP A 504 -2.31 -24.42 11.45
N ALA A 505 -3.22 -24.26 10.50
CA ALA A 505 -4.16 -23.16 10.28
C ALA A 505 -5.14 -22.75 11.43
N PRO A 506 -5.90 -21.63 11.25
CA PRO A 506 -6.69 -20.95 12.30
C PRO A 506 -8.15 -21.45 12.41
N SER A 507 -9.15 -20.60 12.67
CA SER A 507 -10.52 -20.83 12.17
C SER A 507 -10.84 -19.94 10.94
N ALA A 508 -11.86 -20.25 10.12
CA ALA A 508 -11.77 -20.02 8.64
C ALA A 508 -12.21 -18.64 8.17
N ARG A 509 -11.39 -17.69 8.56
CA ARG A 509 -11.27 -16.29 8.14
C ARG A 509 -11.68 -16.12 6.68
N GLY A 510 -12.36 -15.04 6.43
CA GLY A 510 -13.11 -14.86 5.21
C GLY A 510 -13.87 -13.57 5.35
N SER A 511 -13.15 -12.48 5.28
CA SER A 511 -13.64 -11.12 5.07
C SER A 511 -12.47 -10.19 4.84
N HIS A 512 -11.27 -10.57 5.32
CA HIS A 512 -9.91 -10.01 5.42
C HIS A 512 -9.42 -8.65 4.88
N THR A 513 -8.21 -8.21 5.35
CA THR A 513 -7.41 -6.93 5.21
C THR A 513 -6.06 -7.07 4.47
N ALA A 514 -5.36 -5.96 4.17
CA ALA A 514 -3.88 -5.78 4.03
C ALA A 514 -3.31 -5.80 2.52
N VAL A 515 -2.12 -5.38 1.96
CA VAL A 515 -0.60 -5.48 2.15
C VAL A 515 0.22 -5.51 0.72
N TRP A 516 1.51 -5.14 0.37
CA TRP A 516 2.26 -5.22 -0.99
C TRP A 516 3.84 -4.99 -1.01
N ALA A 517 4.73 -5.97 -1.29
CA ALA A 517 6.14 -6.11 -0.79
C ALA A 517 7.50 -5.50 -1.27
N GLY A 518 8.66 -5.52 -0.53
CA GLY A 518 9.09 -5.81 0.91
C GLY A 518 9.60 -7.21 1.36
N SER A 519 9.11 -7.89 2.47
CA SER A 519 9.29 -9.36 2.83
C SER A 519 8.39 -10.17 3.85
N GLU A 520 7.37 -9.65 4.57
CA GLU A 520 6.29 -10.37 5.35
C GLU A 520 4.99 -10.82 4.54
N MET A 521 3.70 -10.46 4.86
CA MET A 521 2.45 -10.43 3.98
C MET A 521 1.06 -10.52 4.68
N ILE A 522 0.50 -9.57 5.37
CA ILE A 522 0.01 -9.62 6.76
C ILE A 522 -1.49 -10.00 7.14
N VAL A 523 -1.76 -10.91 8.11
CA VAL A 523 -3.05 -11.36 8.70
C VAL A 523 -3.19 -10.81 10.09
N TRP A 524 -4.43 -10.61 10.50
CA TRP A 524 -4.96 -10.98 11.82
C TRP A 524 -6.55 -11.24 11.70
N GLY A 525 -7.46 -11.20 12.70
CA GLY A 525 -8.97 -11.17 12.53
C GLY A 525 -9.79 -12.42 12.00
N GLY A 526 -11.16 -12.51 12.15
CA GLY A 526 -12.00 -13.74 11.86
C GLY A 526 -13.50 -13.80 12.36
N TYR A 527 -14.22 -14.97 12.34
CA TYR A 527 -15.66 -15.23 12.73
C TYR A 527 -15.94 -16.48 13.63
N ASN A 528 -16.92 -16.46 14.57
CA ASN A 528 -17.42 -17.68 15.26
C ASN A 528 -18.66 -17.50 16.14
N GLY A 529 -18.66 -16.56 17.11
CA GLY A 529 -19.62 -16.60 18.23
C GLY A 529 -19.13 -16.15 19.63
N SER A 530 -17.86 -15.76 19.81
CA SER A 530 -17.35 -15.21 21.10
C SER A 530 -16.09 -14.34 20.92
N VAL A 531 -14.91 -14.71 21.45
CA VAL A 531 -13.59 -14.11 21.12
C VAL A 531 -12.49 -15.19 20.99
N LEU A 532 -11.71 -15.16 19.91
CA LEU A 532 -10.35 -15.74 19.76
C LEU A 532 -9.67 -15.02 18.58
N ASN A 533 -8.56 -14.33 18.84
CA ASN A 533 -8.09 -13.23 18.01
C ASN A 533 -6.70 -13.53 17.38
N THR A 534 -6.52 -13.99 16.11
CA THR A 534 -5.24 -14.60 15.61
C THR A 534 -4.68 -14.05 14.25
N GLY A 535 -3.40 -14.29 13.82
CA GLY A 535 -2.62 -13.65 12.68
C GLY A 535 -1.27 -14.26 12.08
N GLY A 536 -0.09 -13.54 12.02
CA GLY A 536 1.39 -13.85 11.67
C GLY A 536 1.84 -14.51 10.31
N ARG A 537 3.20 -14.70 9.98
CA ARG A 537 4.01 -14.97 8.66
C ARG A 537 4.47 -16.37 8.00
N TYR A 538 4.89 -16.42 6.69
CA TYR A 538 5.24 -17.63 5.82
C TYR A 538 6.67 -18.24 5.76
N ASP A 539 7.19 -18.50 4.55
CA ASP A 539 8.57 -18.37 4.00
C ASP A 539 8.58 -18.65 2.46
N PRO A 540 9.56 -18.19 1.66
CA PRO A 540 9.49 -18.28 0.19
C PRO A 540 9.64 -19.72 -0.35
N GLY A 541 9.88 -20.69 0.52
CA GLY A 541 10.92 -21.68 0.27
C GLY A 541 10.75 -23.03 0.98
N THR A 542 10.24 -23.14 2.22
CA THR A 542 10.29 -24.42 3.01
C THR A 542 8.98 -24.93 3.67
N ASN A 543 7.88 -24.20 3.52
CA ASN A 543 6.48 -24.41 3.95
C ASN A 543 6.13 -24.67 5.42
N SER A 544 5.59 -23.63 6.08
CA SER A 544 5.30 -23.55 7.52
C SER A 544 5.01 -22.11 8.00
N TRP A 545 4.55 -21.96 9.27
CA TRP A 545 4.42 -20.69 10.03
C TRP A 545 5.04 -20.69 11.48
N ALA A 546 4.50 -19.94 12.47
CA ALA A 546 4.82 -19.97 13.93
C ALA A 546 3.66 -19.41 14.84
N THR A 547 3.53 -19.79 16.13
CA THR A 547 2.37 -19.47 17.03
C THR A 547 2.69 -18.94 18.46
N THR A 548 1.66 -18.44 19.20
CA THR A 548 1.80 -17.49 20.34
C THR A 548 0.57 -17.38 21.31
N SER A 549 0.49 -16.33 22.16
CA SER A 549 -0.32 -16.21 23.40
C SER A 549 -1.59 -15.30 23.36
N THR A 550 -2.43 -15.36 24.41
CA THR A 550 -3.79 -14.74 24.49
C THR A 550 -3.96 -13.69 25.63
N ALA A 551 -4.33 -12.44 25.32
CA ALA A 551 -4.51 -11.29 26.25
C ALA A 551 -5.10 -9.99 25.64
N SER A 552 -5.36 -9.02 26.53
CA SER A 552 -6.38 -7.93 26.58
C SER A 552 -6.51 -6.91 25.42
N ALA A 553 -6.52 -7.45 24.21
CA ALA A 553 -6.98 -6.93 22.94
C ALA A 553 -8.24 -6.06 22.90
N PRO A 554 -8.49 -5.38 21.78
CA PRO A 554 -9.86 -5.03 21.44
C PRO A 554 -10.66 -6.17 20.80
N SER A 555 -11.84 -5.82 20.29
CA SER A 555 -13.02 -6.68 20.25
C SER A 555 -13.33 -7.32 18.88
N ALA A 556 -14.23 -8.30 18.79
CA ALA A 556 -14.28 -9.33 17.72
C ALA A 556 -15.31 -9.06 16.58
N ARG A 557 -14.89 -9.17 15.28
CA ARG A 557 -15.17 -8.20 14.16
C ARG A 557 -14.54 -8.57 12.77
N ASP A 558 -14.94 -7.96 11.60
CA ASP A 558 -14.65 -8.39 10.16
C ASP A 558 -14.28 -7.61 8.67
N LEU A 559 -14.17 -6.36 7.93
CA LEU A 559 -14.46 -4.79 7.70
C LEU A 559 -13.39 -3.79 7.09
N HIS A 560 -12.07 -3.89 7.32
CA HIS A 560 -11.15 -2.70 7.41
C HIS A 560 -9.82 -2.65 6.64
N THR A 561 -8.97 -1.60 6.64
CA THR A 561 -8.05 -1.39 5.45
C THR A 561 -6.58 -1.01 5.73
N ALA A 562 -5.55 -0.86 4.84
CA ALA A 562 -4.08 -1.11 5.17
C ALA A 562 -2.89 -0.79 4.13
N VAL A 563 -1.63 -0.44 4.52
CA VAL A 563 -0.81 0.66 3.86
C VAL A 563 0.82 0.82 3.96
N TRP A 564 1.74 0.31 3.05
CA TRP A 564 3.15 0.78 2.56
C TRP A 564 4.41 1.36 3.35
N THR A 565 4.60 1.65 4.65
CA THR A 565 5.95 1.87 5.36
C THR A 565 7.11 2.84 4.89
N GLY A 566 8.10 3.37 5.63
CA GLY A 566 8.41 3.58 7.07
C GLY A 566 8.81 2.32 7.87
N SER A 567 8.45 2.11 9.16
CA SER A 567 7.44 2.63 10.13
C SER A 567 6.09 1.87 10.32
N GLU A 568 5.14 2.37 11.11
CA GLU A 568 4.39 1.52 12.08
C GLU A 568 2.80 1.36 11.96
N MET A 569 2.17 0.17 12.13
CA MET A 569 0.73 -0.25 11.78
C MET A 569 -0.61 0.57 11.90
N ILE A 570 -1.16 0.85 13.06
CA ILE A 570 -2.46 1.51 13.25
C ILE A 570 -3.86 0.78 13.05
N VAL A 571 -4.02 -0.56 12.99
CA VAL A 571 -5.32 -1.34 12.87
C VAL A 571 -6.72 -0.80 13.23
N TRP A 572 -7.45 -0.13 12.35
CA TRP A 572 -8.59 0.71 12.80
C TRP A 572 -10.05 0.33 12.42
N GLY A 573 -11.11 0.85 13.09
CA GLY A 573 -12.60 0.85 12.81
C GLY A 573 -13.47 -0.35 13.32
N GLY A 574 -14.62 -0.75 12.72
CA GLY A 574 -15.16 -2.15 12.64
C GLY A 574 -16.31 -2.71 13.50
N VAL A 575 -17.28 -3.54 12.99
CA VAL A 575 -18.37 -4.24 13.76
C VAL A 575 -17.82 -5.17 14.81
N ASP A 576 -17.69 -4.72 16.03
CA ASP A 576 -17.87 -5.66 17.11
C ASP A 576 -19.32 -5.58 17.54
N ASN A 577 -19.59 -6.42 18.52
CA ASN A 577 -20.85 -6.55 19.23
C ASN A 577 -21.41 -5.22 19.80
N SER A 578 -20.67 -4.11 19.82
CA SER A 578 -21.04 -2.85 20.50
C SER A 578 -21.60 -1.72 19.61
N GLY A 579 -21.55 -1.84 18.28
CA GLY A 579 -21.95 -0.72 17.42
C GLY A 579 -20.86 0.34 17.23
N VAL A 580 -21.05 1.27 16.29
CA VAL A 580 -20.01 2.25 15.89
C VAL A 580 -19.68 3.22 17.06
N SER A 581 -18.55 3.06 17.78
CA SER A 581 -18.20 3.75 19.07
C SER A 581 -16.75 4.38 19.15
N ASN A 582 -16.02 4.68 20.27
CA ASN A 582 -15.07 3.99 21.22
C ASN A 582 -13.54 3.77 20.81
N ALA A 583 -12.73 3.00 21.57
CA ALA A 583 -11.23 3.01 21.65
C ALA A 583 -10.48 1.80 20.99
N GLY A 584 -9.12 1.65 21.02
CA GLY A 584 -8.28 0.77 20.13
C GLY A 584 -7.26 -0.30 20.67
N GLY A 585 -6.36 -0.86 19.79
CA GLY A 585 -5.46 -2.08 19.82
C GLY A 585 -4.42 -2.30 18.65
N ARG A 586 -3.09 -2.53 18.88
CA ARG A 586 -1.95 -2.45 17.88
C ARG A 586 -1.08 -3.70 17.53
N TYR A 587 -1.07 -4.31 16.33
CA TYR A 587 -0.11 -5.43 15.98
C TYR A 587 1.28 -4.82 15.76
N ASN A 588 2.38 -5.58 15.84
CA ASN A 588 3.82 -5.20 15.80
C ASN A 588 4.79 -6.42 15.71
N PRO A 589 4.78 -7.36 14.73
CA PRO A 589 5.70 -8.51 14.56
C PRO A 589 7.26 -8.64 14.56
N SER A 590 8.11 -8.51 15.61
CA SER A 590 8.01 -7.88 16.93
C SER A 590 8.51 -8.42 18.32
N THR A 591 8.80 -9.69 18.53
CA THR A 591 8.89 -10.43 19.83
C THR A 591 7.56 -10.88 20.46
N ASN A 592 6.43 -10.90 19.74
CA ASN A 592 5.14 -11.46 20.20
C ASN A 592 4.67 -10.89 21.58
N THR A 593 4.65 -9.56 21.77
CA THR A 593 4.45 -8.72 23.02
C THR A 593 3.48 -7.51 22.85
N TRP A 594 2.55 -7.05 23.75
CA TRP A 594 1.28 -6.40 23.23
C TRP A 594 0.54 -5.20 23.96
N ILE A 595 0.02 -4.14 23.25
CA ILE A 595 -1.09 -3.16 23.64
C ILE A 595 -1.80 -2.34 22.45
N SER A 596 -2.23 -1.04 22.51
CA SER A 596 -3.33 -0.37 21.70
C SER A 596 -3.32 1.11 21.15
N THR A 597 -3.89 1.48 19.95
CA THR A 597 -4.23 2.92 19.63
C THR A 597 -5.43 3.41 20.41
N ALA A 598 -5.63 4.72 20.38
CA ALA A 598 -6.92 5.32 20.66
C ALA A 598 -7.72 5.76 19.41
N SER A 599 -8.52 6.80 19.60
CA SER A 599 -9.97 6.64 19.82
C SER A 599 -10.75 7.86 19.36
N ALA A 600 -10.19 8.58 18.41
CA ALA A 600 -11.04 9.35 17.55
C ALA A 600 -10.69 8.88 16.12
N PRO A 601 -11.58 9.08 15.18
CA PRO A 601 -12.70 9.98 15.24
C PRO A 601 -13.93 9.34 15.84
N SER A 602 -15.07 9.92 15.51
CA SER A 602 -16.29 9.19 15.29
C SER A 602 -16.10 7.88 14.51
N ALA A 603 -17.20 7.25 14.15
CA ALA A 603 -17.25 5.80 14.22
C ALA A 603 -17.57 5.21 12.85
N ARG A 604 -16.58 4.60 12.19
CA ARG A 604 -16.46 4.75 10.73
C ARG A 604 -16.27 3.40 9.98
N TYR A 605 -17.16 3.05 9.00
CA TYR A 605 -17.20 1.76 8.29
C TYR A 605 -17.07 1.50 6.79
N SER A 606 -16.28 0.45 6.46
CA SER A 606 -16.39 -0.54 5.35
C SER A 606 -15.22 -0.73 4.33
N HIS A 607 -13.96 -0.37 4.62
CA HIS A 607 -13.47 0.77 3.83
C HIS A 607 -12.22 0.76 2.97
N THR A 608 -11.28 1.68 3.16
CA THR A 608 -10.05 1.74 2.34
C THR A 608 -8.88 2.42 3.05
N ALA A 609 -7.66 2.02 2.73
CA ALA A 609 -6.37 2.60 3.14
C ALA A 609 -5.25 1.88 2.34
N VAL A 610 -4.29 2.59 1.68
CA VAL A 610 -2.99 2.20 1.01
C VAL A 610 -2.00 3.46 0.91
N TRP A 611 -0.66 3.40 1.23
CA TRP A 611 0.37 4.36 1.85
C TRP A 611 1.00 5.66 1.24
N THR A 612 2.19 6.08 1.72
CA THR A 612 3.20 6.97 1.10
C THR A 612 4.71 6.70 1.22
N GLY A 613 5.52 7.64 1.72
CA GLY A 613 6.98 7.59 1.70
C GLY A 613 7.50 8.64 2.68
N SER A 614 6.88 8.69 3.85
CA SER A 614 6.60 7.46 4.60
C SER A 614 5.30 7.48 5.43
N GLU A 615 4.06 7.59 4.90
CA GLU A 615 2.84 7.94 5.68
C GLU A 615 1.46 7.15 5.44
N MET A 616 0.43 7.09 6.36
CA MET A 616 -0.89 6.30 6.30
C MET A 616 -2.27 7.02 6.49
N VAL A 617 -3.35 6.69 5.77
CA VAL A 617 -4.66 7.37 5.89
C VAL A 617 -5.96 6.68 5.41
N VAL A 618 -7.10 7.25 5.83
CA VAL A 618 -8.41 6.57 5.84
C VAL A 618 -9.58 7.57 6.05
N TRP A 619 -10.77 7.37 5.42
CA TRP A 619 -11.72 8.47 5.11
C TRP A 619 -13.17 8.13 4.78
N GLY A 620 -14.02 9.16 4.83
CA GLY A 620 -15.33 9.26 4.24
C GLY A 620 -16.22 8.04 4.37
N GLY A 621 -17.17 8.10 5.30
CA GLY A 621 -18.26 7.15 5.47
C GLY A 621 -18.72 7.06 6.88
N PHE A 622 -19.01 5.85 7.37
CA PHE A 622 -19.94 5.69 8.47
C PHE A 622 -19.67 6.57 9.67
N SER A 623 -20.74 6.99 10.31
CA SER A 623 -20.78 7.57 11.65
C SER A 623 -22.20 7.85 12.15
N GLY A 624 -23.25 7.33 11.51
CA GLY A 624 -24.63 7.64 11.88
C GLY A 624 -25.07 9.05 11.51
N VAL A 625 -24.53 10.05 12.23
CA VAL A 625 -25.03 11.42 12.45
C VAL A 625 -24.62 12.47 11.40
N ASP A 626 -23.82 12.06 10.43
CA ASP A 626 -23.72 12.62 9.09
C ASP A 626 -22.68 13.72 8.72
N VAL A 627 -21.46 13.26 8.41
CA VAL A 627 -20.36 13.97 7.71
C VAL A 627 -19.61 13.04 6.72
N ASN A 628 -18.32 13.29 6.39
CA ASN A 628 -17.70 12.85 5.12
C ASN A 628 -16.17 12.89 5.00
N THR A 629 -15.52 13.31 6.08
CA THR A 629 -14.17 13.85 6.07
C THR A 629 -13.10 12.77 6.16
N GLY A 630 -11.86 13.17 6.43
CA GLY A 630 -10.77 12.28 6.77
C GLY A 630 -9.86 12.87 7.81
N GLY A 631 -8.61 12.41 7.80
CA GLY A 631 -7.50 13.21 8.29
C GLY A 631 -6.18 12.90 7.55
N LYS A 632 -5.08 13.02 8.32
CA LYS A 632 -3.75 12.43 8.22
C LYS A 632 -3.45 11.52 9.42
N TYR A 633 -2.96 10.30 9.27
CA TYR A 633 -2.06 9.68 10.33
C TYR A 633 0.95 9.75 10.35
N ASN A 634 1.80 10.11 11.36
CA ASN A 634 2.65 9.19 12.12
C ASN A 634 2.10 7.83 12.62
N PRO A 635 2.73 6.78 12.14
CA PRO A 635 3.31 5.87 13.09
C PRO A 635 4.30 6.44 14.11
N SER A 636 5.38 7.12 13.71
CA SER A 636 6.50 7.38 14.64
C SER A 636 6.11 8.14 15.94
N THR A 637 5.21 9.13 15.89
CA THR A 637 4.65 9.85 17.06
C THR A 637 3.18 9.56 17.39
N ASP A 638 2.50 8.75 16.59
CA ASP A 638 1.11 8.34 16.82
C ASP A 638 0.02 9.45 16.87
N SER A 639 0.00 10.51 16.01
CA SER A 639 -0.93 11.65 16.22
C SER A 639 -1.71 12.42 15.10
N TRP A 640 -2.21 13.67 15.38
CA TRP A 640 -3.59 14.13 14.99
C TRP A 640 -3.95 15.67 14.84
N THR A 641 -4.75 16.13 13.80
CA THR A 641 -6.02 17.00 13.83
C THR A 641 -6.67 17.43 12.44
N ALA A 642 -7.91 17.00 12.06
CA ALA A 642 -8.71 17.27 10.80
C ALA A 642 -8.21 16.77 9.39
N THR A 643 -9.06 16.59 8.34
CA THR A 643 -8.81 16.87 6.87
C THR A 643 -10.14 16.98 6.08
N SER A 644 -10.22 17.96 5.16
CA SER A 644 -11.26 18.99 5.25
C SER A 644 -11.97 19.37 3.91
N THR A 645 -12.61 20.56 3.85
CA THR A 645 -13.94 20.86 3.32
C THR A 645 -14.25 22.24 2.59
N THR A 646 -13.34 23.08 2.03
CA THR A 646 -13.52 24.20 1.01
C THR A 646 -13.25 24.28 -0.61
N ASN A 647 -12.83 23.55 -1.73
CA ASN A 647 -12.25 22.36 -2.59
C ASN A 647 -12.73 20.87 -3.08
N ALA A 648 -13.14 19.83 -2.29
CA ALA A 648 -13.70 18.46 -2.55
C ALA A 648 -15.16 18.12 -3.00
N PRO A 649 -15.33 16.93 -3.63
CA PRO A 649 -16.56 16.35 -4.20
C PRO A 649 -17.40 15.55 -3.19
N TRP A 650 -18.60 14.98 -3.47
CA TRP A 650 -19.66 14.55 -2.50
C TRP A 650 -19.89 12.99 -2.28
N ALA A 651 -20.44 12.52 -1.14
CA ALA A 651 -21.44 11.42 -0.80
C ALA A 651 -21.34 9.83 -0.97
N ARG A 652 -20.73 9.01 -0.06
CA ARG A 652 -20.00 7.75 -0.45
C ARG A 652 -19.66 6.48 0.55
N THR A 653 -20.34 5.30 0.68
CA THR A 653 -19.70 3.90 0.90
C THR A 653 -19.95 2.69 -0.14
N GLN A 654 -18.91 2.14 -0.84
CA GLN A 654 -18.59 0.73 -1.34
C GLN A 654 -17.22 0.43 -2.12
N HIS A 655 -16.04 1.06 -1.85
CA HIS A 655 -14.83 1.15 -2.77
C HIS A 655 -13.41 0.50 -2.44
N ALA A 656 -12.42 0.49 -3.38
CA ALA A 656 -10.94 0.16 -3.24
C ALA A 656 -9.87 0.86 -4.17
N ALA A 657 -8.55 0.87 -3.80
CA ALA A 657 -7.43 1.55 -4.55
C ALA A 657 -5.91 1.17 -4.31
N VAL A 658 -4.95 2.00 -4.84
CA VAL A 658 -3.70 1.73 -5.66
C VAL A 658 -2.36 2.49 -5.35
N TRP A 659 -1.48 2.87 -6.35
CA TRP A 659 -0.42 3.92 -6.28
C TRP A 659 0.14 4.59 -7.60
N THR A 660 1.36 5.19 -7.66
CA THR A 660 1.89 6.26 -8.56
C THR A 660 3.37 6.65 -8.26
N GLY A 661 3.61 7.68 -7.44
CA GLY A 661 4.86 8.37 -7.07
C GLY A 661 4.67 9.73 -6.34
N SER A 662 3.54 10.45 -6.54
CA SER A 662 3.27 11.79 -5.93
C SER A 662 1.91 12.06 -5.21
N GLU A 663 0.74 11.80 -5.82
CA GLU A 663 -0.60 12.28 -5.35
C GLU A 663 -1.72 11.17 -5.28
N MET A 664 -3.06 11.32 -5.45
CA MET A 664 -4.04 10.19 -5.15
C MET A 664 -5.37 10.11 -5.89
N ILE A 665 -6.06 8.94 -5.79
CA ILE A 665 -7.12 8.37 -6.65
C ILE A 665 -8.37 7.80 -5.92
N VAL A 666 -9.59 8.35 -6.20
CA VAL A 666 -10.97 7.98 -5.72
C VAL A 666 -12.14 8.73 -6.59
N TRP A 667 -13.21 8.09 -7.19
CA TRP A 667 -14.55 8.52 -7.83
C TRP A 667 -15.60 7.40 -7.64
N GLY A 668 -16.85 7.52 -7.09
CA GLY A 668 -18.03 6.68 -7.49
C GLY A 668 -18.99 5.71 -6.63
N GLY A 669 -20.29 5.97 -6.24
CA GLY A 669 -21.16 4.92 -5.57
C GLY A 669 -22.10 4.84 -4.28
N ASN A 670 -22.52 5.79 -3.40
CA ASN A 670 -23.62 5.50 -2.39
C ASN A 670 -24.11 6.71 -1.55
N THR A 671 -25.41 7.04 -1.61
CA THR A 671 -26.04 8.09 -0.77
C THR A 671 -27.36 7.78 -0.08
N GLY A 672 -28.03 6.69 -0.43
CA GLY A 672 -29.43 6.47 -0.04
C GLY A 672 -29.86 5.03 -0.27
N ASP A 673 -29.87 4.67 -1.54
CA ASP A 673 -31.02 4.15 -2.27
C ASP A 673 -30.67 3.20 -3.44
N ASN A 674 -29.42 2.73 -3.49
CA ASN A 674 -28.80 1.91 -4.54
C ASN A 674 -28.74 2.53 -5.98
N ALA A 675 -28.92 3.86 -6.17
CA ALA A 675 -29.40 4.40 -7.45
C ALA A 675 -28.54 5.34 -8.36
N GLY A 676 -27.38 5.95 -7.99
CA GLY A 676 -26.26 6.19 -8.97
C GLY A 676 -25.29 7.42 -9.20
N LEU A 677 -24.07 7.28 -9.84
CA LEU A 677 -22.99 8.32 -10.04
C LEU A 677 -21.79 8.07 -11.04
N SER A 678 -20.93 9.10 -11.06
CA SER A 678 -20.27 9.65 -12.23
C SER A 678 -19.06 10.65 -12.18
N THR A 679 -18.24 11.06 -11.17
CA THR A 679 -17.39 12.33 -11.20
C THR A 679 -16.17 12.28 -10.12
N GLY A 680 -14.93 12.90 -10.17
CA GLY A 680 -13.71 12.59 -9.28
C GLY A 680 -12.73 13.72 -8.75
N GLY A 681 -11.40 13.54 -8.55
CA GLY A 681 -10.40 14.69 -8.47
C GLY A 681 -9.02 14.62 -7.69
N ARG A 682 -7.83 14.89 -8.32
CA ARG A 682 -6.40 14.44 -8.04
C ARG A 682 -5.60 14.81 -6.77
N TYR A 683 -5.36 13.93 -5.79
CA TYR A 683 -4.87 14.42 -4.49
C TYR A 683 -3.38 14.41 -4.10
N ASN A 684 -2.75 15.59 -4.08
CA ASN A 684 -1.42 15.81 -3.50
C ASN A 684 -1.39 16.00 -1.97
N PRO A 685 -0.48 15.31 -1.26
CA PRO A 685 -0.53 15.23 0.18
C PRO A 685 0.36 16.15 0.98
N GLY A 686 1.38 16.75 0.36
CA GLY A 686 2.12 17.82 1.01
C GLY A 686 1.24 19.07 1.22
N THR A 687 0.28 19.30 0.32
CA THR A 687 -0.42 20.59 0.19
C THR A 687 -1.90 20.62 0.60
N ASP A 688 -2.60 19.48 0.73
CA ASP A 688 -3.98 19.36 1.29
C ASP A 688 -5.16 19.81 0.36
N SER A 689 -5.47 19.15 -0.77
CA SER A 689 -5.72 19.99 -1.98
C SER A 689 -6.88 19.79 -3.07
N TRP A 690 -8.04 19.14 -2.88
CA TRP A 690 -9.10 18.76 -3.93
C TRP A 690 -9.53 19.62 -5.18
N THR A 691 -10.27 19.07 -6.20
CA THR A 691 -11.08 19.85 -7.23
C THR A 691 -12.07 19.02 -8.15
N VAL A 692 -12.70 19.61 -9.21
CA VAL A 692 -13.32 18.95 -10.41
C VAL A 692 -12.34 18.45 -11.45
N THR A 693 -12.51 17.15 -11.76
CA THR A 693 -12.61 16.61 -13.13
C THR A 693 -13.90 16.87 -13.87
N ASN A 694 -13.74 16.95 -15.19
CA ASN A 694 -14.79 17.11 -16.18
C ASN A 694 -15.32 15.81 -16.79
N THR A 695 -16.21 16.04 -17.74
CA THR A 695 -17.40 15.34 -18.10
C THR A 695 -17.73 15.42 -19.62
N THR A 696 -16.77 15.63 -20.55
CA THR A 696 -16.89 15.66 -22.06
C THR A 696 -16.99 14.31 -22.88
N ASN A 697 -15.99 13.39 -22.97
CA ASN A 697 -15.96 12.08 -23.73
C ASN A 697 -15.79 10.64 -23.00
N ALA A 698 -16.35 10.27 -21.82
CA ALA A 698 -16.05 9.12 -20.89
C ALA A 698 -17.22 8.19 -20.40
N PRO A 699 -16.96 7.03 -19.74
CA PRO A 699 -17.95 5.95 -19.67
C PRO A 699 -18.98 5.89 -18.53
N SER A 700 -20.14 5.38 -18.93
CA SER A 700 -21.40 5.01 -18.26
C SER A 700 -21.49 4.34 -16.86
N ARG A 701 -21.69 4.88 -15.63
CA ARG A 701 -22.81 4.26 -14.85
C ARG A 701 -22.77 3.63 -13.35
N ARG A 702 -21.95 3.87 -12.23
CA ARG A 702 -21.38 2.69 -11.36
C ARG A 702 -20.61 2.40 -9.92
N TYR A 703 -21.08 1.80 -8.77
CA TYR A 703 -20.44 1.28 -7.44
C TYR A 703 -20.09 -0.26 -7.03
N ASN A 704 -19.03 -0.75 -6.32
CA ASN A 704 -19.02 -1.96 -5.35
C ASN A 704 -17.68 -2.72 -5.23
N HIS A 705 -16.54 -2.03 -5.23
CA HIS A 705 -15.52 -2.30 -6.22
C HIS A 705 -14.14 -1.68 -6.04
N THR A 706 -13.25 -1.83 -7.04
CA THR A 706 -11.86 -2.20 -6.68
C THR A 706 -10.71 -1.98 -7.69
N ALA A 707 -9.46 -2.03 -7.18
CA ALA A 707 -8.27 -1.43 -7.81
C ALA A 707 -6.91 -1.67 -7.06
N VAL A 708 -5.73 -1.86 -7.71
CA VAL A 708 -4.38 -1.81 -7.03
C VAL A 708 -3.07 -1.60 -7.89
N TRP A 709 -1.92 -1.50 -7.18
CA TRP A 709 -0.45 -1.42 -7.47
C TRP A 709 0.22 -1.76 -8.84
N THR A 710 0.85 -0.82 -9.57
CA THR A 710 1.76 -0.99 -10.73
C THR A 710 2.77 0.15 -11.13
N GLY A 711 2.58 1.01 -12.17
CA GLY A 711 3.61 1.97 -12.67
C GLY A 711 3.20 3.20 -13.53
N SER A 712 2.83 3.03 -14.82
CA SER A 712 2.51 4.13 -15.78
C SER A 712 1.29 3.99 -16.83
N GLU A 713 0.29 3.05 -16.77
CA GLU A 713 -1.14 3.24 -17.29
C GLU A 713 -2.27 2.21 -16.94
N MET A 714 -3.31 2.67 -16.23
CA MET A 714 -4.77 2.34 -15.99
C MET A 714 -5.43 0.90 -16.06
N ILE A 715 -6.65 0.56 -15.50
CA ILE A 715 -7.60 -0.63 -15.78
C ILE A 715 -9.10 -0.57 -15.20
N VAL A 716 -9.68 0.54 -14.73
CA VAL A 716 -11.02 0.58 -14.01
C VAL A 716 -12.33 0.00 -14.67
N TRP A 717 -12.97 -1.16 -14.39
CA TRP A 717 -14.27 -1.62 -14.98
C TRP A 717 -14.99 -2.72 -14.14
N GLY A 718 -16.34 -2.79 -13.86
CA GLY A 718 -17.19 -3.92 -13.26
C GLY A 718 -18.48 -3.56 -12.47
N GLY A 719 -19.53 -4.42 -12.42
CA GLY A 719 -20.80 -4.50 -11.60
C GLY A 719 -22.04 -3.60 -11.82
N TYR A 720 -23.05 -3.36 -10.94
CA TYR A 720 -24.58 -3.61 -11.22
C TYR A 720 -25.31 -2.19 -11.67
N PHE A 721 -26.35 -1.48 -11.07
CA PHE A 721 -26.90 -0.04 -11.24
C PHE A 721 -28.44 0.16 -11.05
N PHE A 722 -29.00 0.83 -10.02
CA PHE A 722 -30.48 1.01 -9.90
C PHE A 722 -31.12 2.33 -10.43
N ASP A 723 -31.68 2.40 -11.66
CA ASP A 723 -32.68 3.45 -12.04
C ASP A 723 -34.14 2.96 -12.16
N GLY A 724 -34.56 2.06 -11.27
CA GLY A 724 -35.99 1.90 -10.93
C GLY A 724 -36.76 0.74 -11.58
N ASN A 725 -36.34 0.23 -12.74
CA ASN A 725 -36.73 -1.15 -13.33
C ASN A 725 -35.15 -3.70 -12.88
N ASN A 726 -34.66 -4.66 -13.78
CA ASN A 726 -33.62 -5.73 -13.55
C ASN A 726 -32.62 -6.03 -14.72
N HIS A 727 -31.51 -5.25 -14.85
CA HIS A 727 -30.50 -5.01 -15.95
C HIS A 727 -29.18 -5.07 -15.24
N TYR A 728 -28.28 -5.19 -16.16
CA TYR A 728 -26.98 -5.64 -16.33
C TYR A 728 -26.81 -5.18 -17.88
N LEU A 729 -25.88 -4.34 -18.49
CA LEU A 729 -25.80 -3.92 -19.99
C LEU A 729 -24.79 -2.79 -20.50
N ASN A 730 -23.90 -2.79 -21.56
CA ASN A 730 -22.98 -3.76 -22.21
C ASN A 730 -21.41 -3.45 -22.19
N THR A 731 -20.85 -2.20 -22.04
CA THR A 731 -19.45 -1.78 -22.49
C THR A 731 -18.49 -0.92 -21.55
N GLY A 732 -17.15 -0.69 -21.84
CA GLY A 732 -16.06 -0.07 -20.97
C GLY A 732 -15.34 1.33 -20.90
N GLY A 733 -14.06 1.60 -21.30
CA GLY A 733 -13.28 2.83 -20.87
C GLY A 733 -11.71 3.00 -20.99
N ARG A 734 -11.03 3.80 -20.13
CA ARG A 734 -9.55 4.01 -19.86
C ARG A 734 -9.26 5.36 -19.17
N TYR A 735 -8.02 5.72 -18.75
CA TYR A 735 -7.61 7.11 -18.36
C TYR A 735 -6.10 7.35 -18.09
N ASN A 736 -5.54 8.46 -18.59
CA ASN A 736 -4.15 8.87 -18.30
C ASN A 736 -3.93 10.41 -18.27
N PRO A 737 -2.75 10.92 -17.85
CA PRO A 737 -2.47 12.34 -17.61
C PRO A 737 -2.04 13.12 -18.87
N GLY A 738 -1.27 14.22 -18.71
CA GLY A 738 -1.07 15.24 -19.74
C GLY A 738 -2.35 16.07 -19.82
N THR A 739 -3.29 15.63 -20.64
CA THR A 739 -4.71 15.76 -20.34
C THR A 739 -5.32 14.38 -20.11
N ASP A 740 -5.85 14.09 -18.92
CA ASP A 740 -7.29 14.27 -18.68
C ASP A 740 -8.20 13.45 -19.64
N SER A 741 -7.80 12.34 -20.28
CA SER A 741 -8.81 11.50 -20.99
C SER A 741 -9.47 10.48 -20.11
N TRP A 742 -10.70 10.10 -20.46
CA TRP A 742 -11.06 8.68 -20.45
C TRP A 742 -10.96 8.09 -21.86
N THR A 743 -11.13 6.78 -22.09
CA THR A 743 -11.36 6.25 -23.46
C THR A 743 -12.38 5.10 -23.54
N ALA A 744 -12.15 3.99 -24.29
CA ALA A 744 -13.23 3.07 -24.70
C ALA A 744 -13.00 1.54 -24.68
N THR A 745 -12.18 0.90 -25.53
CA THR A 745 -12.60 -0.44 -26.10
C THR A 745 -14.09 -0.53 -26.47
N SER A 746 -14.67 -1.70 -26.30
CA SER A 746 -15.03 -2.53 -27.45
C SER A 746 -15.25 -3.99 -27.05
N THR A 747 -16.01 -4.70 -27.91
CA THR A 747 -17.15 -5.48 -27.45
C THR A 747 -17.56 -6.79 -28.17
N THR A 748 -16.94 -7.18 -29.27
CA THR A 748 -17.30 -8.39 -30.06
C THR A 748 -16.89 -9.73 -29.38
N ASN A 749 -17.67 -10.15 -28.37
CA ASN A 749 -17.43 -11.27 -27.42
C ASN A 749 -16.44 -10.91 -26.29
N ALA A 750 -16.78 -11.29 -25.04
CA ALA A 750 -16.05 -10.90 -23.82
C ALA A 750 -16.62 -11.57 -22.52
N PRO A 751 -15.95 -11.46 -21.34
CA PRO A 751 -16.32 -12.13 -20.07
C PRO A 751 -17.73 -11.82 -19.52
N SER A 752 -18.48 -12.86 -19.14
CA SER A 752 -19.97 -13.11 -18.86
C SER A 752 -20.30 -11.74 -18.17
N VAL A 753 -21.01 -10.83 -18.81
CA VAL A 753 -22.07 -10.04 -18.20
C VAL A 753 -21.99 -9.94 -16.60
N ARG A 754 -21.54 -8.83 -15.97
CA ARG A 754 -20.61 -8.85 -14.81
C ARG A 754 -20.73 -8.02 -13.43
N GLU A 755 -20.97 -8.62 -12.22
CA GLU A 755 -20.41 -8.34 -10.82
C GLU A 755 -19.57 -9.46 -10.06
N TYR A 756 -18.57 -9.19 -9.18
CA TYR A 756 -17.55 -10.10 -8.48
C TYR A 756 -16.10 -10.72 -9.02
N HIS A 757 -14.97 -10.30 -9.81
CA HIS A 757 -14.00 -9.19 -10.51
C HIS A 757 -13.49 -7.61 -10.08
N THR A 758 -12.78 -6.92 -9.07
CA THR A 758 -11.61 -6.93 -8.05
C THR A 758 -10.40 -5.94 -8.26
N ALA A 759 -9.12 -6.37 -8.20
CA ALA A 759 -7.89 -5.85 -8.87
C ALA A 759 -6.66 -6.69 -8.46
N VAL A 760 -5.49 -6.74 -9.12
CA VAL A 760 -4.87 -5.83 -10.09
C VAL A 760 -4.82 -6.33 -11.58
N TRP A 761 -3.68 -6.73 -12.19
CA TRP A 761 -3.25 -6.62 -13.63
C TRP A 761 -2.89 -7.91 -14.45
N THR A 762 -1.71 -8.16 -15.07
CA THR A 762 -0.31 -7.81 -14.73
C THR A 762 0.39 -6.94 -15.76
N GLY A 763 1.43 -6.19 -15.37
CA GLY A 763 2.61 -5.94 -16.21
C GLY A 763 2.44 -5.15 -17.51
N GLY A 764 1.71 -5.76 -18.44
CA GLY A 764 1.38 -5.44 -19.80
C GLY A 764 0.47 -6.52 -20.44
N GLU A 765 -0.42 -7.18 -19.68
CA GLU A 765 -1.44 -8.16 -20.12
C GLU A 765 -2.50 -8.34 -18.99
N MET A 766 -3.82 -8.36 -19.23
CA MET A 766 -4.84 -8.58 -18.16
C MET A 766 -5.74 -9.81 -18.37
N ILE A 767 -6.06 -10.50 -17.28
CA ILE A 767 -7.09 -11.56 -17.20
C ILE A 767 -8.16 -11.24 -16.14
N VAL A 768 -9.30 -11.89 -16.29
CA VAL A 768 -10.46 -11.99 -15.41
C VAL A 768 -10.92 -13.45 -15.32
N TRP A 769 -11.67 -13.84 -14.28
CA TRP A 769 -12.08 -15.21 -13.92
C TRP A 769 -13.37 -15.26 -13.04
N GLY A 770 -14.59 -15.54 -13.52
CA GLY A 770 -15.86 -15.67 -12.76
C GLY A 770 -16.61 -14.38 -12.33
N GLY A 771 -17.94 -14.44 -12.10
CA GLY A 771 -18.78 -13.34 -11.56
C GLY A 771 -20.24 -13.20 -12.06
N TYR A 772 -21.11 -12.59 -11.23
CA TYR A 772 -22.56 -12.24 -11.22
C TYR A 772 -23.16 -11.59 -12.45
N ASP A 773 -24.38 -12.03 -12.76
CA ASP A 773 -25.30 -11.48 -13.75
C ASP A 773 -26.76 -11.39 -13.25
N GLY A 774 -27.00 -11.72 -11.97
CA GLY A 774 -28.35 -11.88 -11.43
C GLY A 774 -29.00 -13.24 -11.65
N THR A 775 -28.59 -14.03 -12.65
CA THR A 775 -29.50 -14.98 -13.33
C THR A 775 -28.91 -16.36 -13.68
N SER A 776 -27.75 -16.44 -14.35
CA SER A 776 -27.42 -17.59 -15.22
C SER A 776 -26.63 -18.74 -14.54
N TYR A 777 -25.80 -19.47 -15.31
CA TYR A 777 -24.45 -19.99 -14.99
C TYR A 777 -23.99 -20.92 -16.13
N LEU A 778 -22.72 -21.02 -16.54
CA LEU A 778 -21.49 -20.18 -16.42
C LEU A 778 -20.44 -20.87 -17.34
N ASN A 779 -19.18 -20.39 -17.40
CA ASN A 779 -18.01 -21.18 -17.87
C ASN A 779 -16.76 -20.31 -18.16
N THR A 780 -16.07 -20.42 -19.32
CA THR A 780 -14.67 -20.01 -19.69
C THR A 780 -14.10 -18.72 -19.12
N GLY A 781 -12.76 -18.56 -18.95
CA GLY A 781 -12.00 -17.47 -18.25
C GLY A 781 -10.97 -16.70 -19.11
N GLY A 782 -10.25 -15.64 -18.65
CA GLY A 782 -9.30 -14.92 -19.54
C GLY A 782 -9.29 -13.40 -19.85
N LYS A 783 -8.87 -13.07 -21.09
CA LYS A 783 -7.57 -12.41 -21.44
C LYS A 783 -7.59 -11.28 -22.52
N TYR A 784 -6.94 -10.12 -22.33
CA TYR A 784 -6.61 -9.10 -23.37
C TYR A 784 -5.39 -8.23 -22.95
N SER A 785 -4.73 -7.48 -23.86
CA SER A 785 -3.36 -6.91 -23.72
C SER A 785 -3.15 -5.48 -24.36
N PRO A 786 -2.24 -4.62 -23.80
CA PRO A 786 -2.10 -3.15 -23.85
C PRO A 786 -2.39 -2.30 -25.10
N GLY A 787 -1.33 -1.91 -25.84
CA GLY A 787 -1.27 -0.73 -26.72
C GLY A 787 -2.03 -0.83 -28.02
N THR A 788 -3.05 -1.70 -28.03
CA THR A 788 -3.32 -2.65 -29.10
C THR A 788 -4.73 -3.21 -28.99
N ASP A 789 -5.09 -4.12 -29.90
CA ASP A 789 -6.47 -4.25 -30.35
C ASP A 789 -7.11 -5.65 -30.39
N SER A 790 -6.48 -6.78 -30.02
CA SER A 790 -7.14 -8.12 -30.14
C SER A 790 -6.75 -9.24 -29.14
N TRP A 791 -7.21 -9.11 -27.90
CA TRP A 791 -7.99 -10.10 -27.10
C TRP A 791 -7.78 -11.63 -27.23
N THR A 792 -7.25 -12.24 -26.15
CA THR A 792 -7.08 -13.68 -25.85
C THR A 792 -8.38 -14.45 -25.45
N VAL A 793 -8.31 -15.66 -24.86
CA VAL A 793 -9.44 -16.56 -24.41
C VAL A 793 -9.06 -17.39 -23.15
N THR A 794 -9.90 -18.22 -22.47
CA THR A 794 -9.46 -19.37 -21.61
C THR A 794 -10.37 -20.64 -21.46
N THR A 795 -10.17 -21.43 -20.37
CA THR A 795 -10.45 -22.88 -20.20
C THR A 795 -10.68 -23.28 -18.73
N ASN A 796 -11.34 -24.44 -18.49
CA ASN A 796 -12.19 -24.75 -17.33
C ASN A 796 -11.88 -26.07 -16.57
N THR A 797 -10.81 -26.75 -16.95
CA THR A 797 -10.45 -28.13 -16.57
C THR A 797 -9.97 -28.38 -15.12
N ASN A 798 -10.85 -28.58 -14.12
CA ASN A 798 -10.60 -29.00 -12.70
C ASN A 798 -10.89 -27.96 -11.59
N ALA A 799 -11.57 -26.83 -11.83
CA ALA A 799 -11.80 -25.76 -10.83
C ALA A 799 -13.25 -25.77 -10.19
N PRO A 800 -13.70 -24.78 -9.36
CA PRO A 800 -14.81 -24.87 -8.37
C PRO A 800 -16.33 -25.01 -8.67
N ALA A 801 -17.06 -25.07 -7.53
CA ALA A 801 -18.49 -24.84 -7.28
C ALA A 801 -18.89 -23.33 -7.13
N ALA A 802 -19.58 -22.92 -6.05
CA ALA A 802 -20.30 -21.63 -5.87
C ALA A 802 -19.39 -20.40 -5.40
N ARG A 803 -19.91 -19.17 -5.08
CA ARG A 803 -19.80 -17.86 -5.87
C ARG A 803 -19.12 -16.44 -5.40
N SER A 804 -19.77 -15.43 -4.74
CA SER A 804 -19.55 -13.88 -4.75
C SER A 804 -18.34 -13.13 -4.03
N SER A 805 -18.05 -11.79 -4.24
CA SER A 805 -17.42 -10.61 -3.41
C SER A 805 -15.94 -10.37 -2.83
N HIS A 806 -14.84 -10.00 -3.55
CA HIS A 806 -13.41 -10.37 -3.19
C HIS A 806 -12.18 -9.35 -3.22
N THR A 807 -10.90 -9.85 -3.22
CA THR A 807 -9.55 -9.27 -3.60
C THR A 807 -8.45 -10.38 -3.97
N ALA A 808 -7.19 -10.15 -4.50
CA ALA A 808 -6.01 -11.09 -4.71
C ALA A 808 -4.58 -10.55 -5.04
N VAL A 809 -3.51 -11.24 -4.58
CA VAL A 809 -2.11 -10.76 -4.33
C VAL A 809 -1.15 -11.06 -5.45
N TRP A 810 -0.34 -10.15 -5.98
CA TRP A 810 0.93 -10.60 -6.57
C TRP A 810 1.85 -10.56 -5.41
N THR A 811 2.51 -11.65 -5.16
CA THR A 811 3.79 -11.51 -4.51
C THR A 811 4.85 -11.15 -5.53
N GLY A 812 4.55 -11.46 -6.80
CA GLY A 812 4.96 -10.65 -7.91
C GLY A 812 5.26 -11.32 -9.22
N SER A 813 5.08 -12.63 -9.24
CA SER A 813 5.19 -13.45 -10.41
C SER A 813 4.45 -14.76 -10.18
N GLU A 814 4.24 -15.23 -8.94
CA GLU A 814 3.51 -16.46 -8.55
C GLU A 814 1.93 -16.34 -8.48
N MET A 815 1.08 -17.17 -7.82
CA MET A 815 -0.30 -17.69 -8.27
C MET A 815 -1.22 -18.40 -7.25
N ILE A 816 -2.11 -17.74 -6.49
CA ILE A 816 -3.19 -18.29 -5.61
C ILE A 816 -4.35 -17.30 -5.29
N ILE A 817 -5.53 -17.82 -4.84
CA ILE A 817 -6.66 -17.08 -4.24
C ILE A 817 -7.48 -17.55 -2.97
N TRP A 818 -7.93 -18.81 -2.83
CA TRP A 818 -9.12 -19.27 -2.02
C TRP A 818 -10.41 -18.44 -2.25
N GLY A 819 -11.51 -18.56 -1.47
CA GLY A 819 -12.95 -18.28 -1.80
C GLY A 819 -13.80 -17.28 -0.94
N GLY A 820 -15.10 -17.51 -0.64
CA GLY A 820 -15.88 -16.53 0.19
C GLY A 820 -17.35 -16.04 -0.04
N GLN A 821 -18.26 -16.54 -0.90
CA GLN A 821 -19.52 -15.88 -1.44
C GLN A 821 -20.64 -16.86 -1.87
N ALA A 822 -21.85 -16.36 -2.21
CA ALA A 822 -23.03 -16.98 -2.85
C ALA A 822 -23.84 -18.11 -2.18
N GLN A 823 -23.99 -19.25 -2.87
CA GLN A 823 -25.33 -19.67 -3.32
C GLN A 823 -26.02 -20.57 -2.31
N ASN A 824 -27.15 -20.09 -1.78
CA ASN A 824 -27.85 -20.64 -0.60
C ASN A 824 -27.18 -20.30 0.75
N LEU A 825 -26.28 -19.30 0.76
CA LEU A 825 -25.66 -18.70 1.95
C LEU A 825 -24.72 -19.62 2.77
N VAL A 826 -24.31 -20.81 2.26
CA VAL A 826 -23.41 -21.80 2.91
C VAL A 826 -22.01 -21.90 2.21
N PHE A 827 -21.27 -23.02 2.28
CA PHE A 827 -19.78 -23.07 2.08
C PHE A 827 -19.31 -24.29 1.18
N LEU A 828 -18.07 -24.84 1.01
CA LEU A 828 -17.75 -26.10 0.22
C LEU A 828 -16.31 -26.71 0.29
N ASN A 829 -15.20 -25.97 0.03
CA ASN A 829 -13.85 -26.42 -0.47
C ASN A 829 -12.74 -25.30 -0.66
N THR A 830 -11.89 -25.36 -1.70
CA THR A 830 -10.44 -24.96 -1.64
C THR A 830 -9.95 -23.76 -2.53
N GLY A 831 -8.65 -23.33 -2.44
CA GLY A 831 -7.78 -22.50 -3.37
C GLY A 831 -6.69 -23.30 -4.16
N GLY A 832 -5.65 -22.73 -4.83
CA GLY A 832 -4.60 -23.43 -5.69
C GLY A 832 -3.24 -22.69 -6.09
N ARG A 833 -2.10 -23.31 -6.55
CA ARG A 833 -0.73 -22.68 -6.88
C ARG A 833 -0.21 -22.39 -8.39
N TYR A 834 -0.67 -21.45 -9.25
CA TYR A 834 -0.46 -21.33 -10.78
C TYR A 834 0.96 -21.59 -11.46
N ASN A 835 1.13 -21.56 -12.80
CA ASN A 835 2.31 -21.10 -13.67
C ASN A 835 1.77 -20.81 -15.15
N PRO A 836 2.41 -20.29 -16.25
CA PRO A 836 1.83 -20.11 -17.64
C PRO A 836 2.06 -20.95 -18.91
N GLY A 837 3.26 -21.20 -19.41
CA GLY A 837 3.50 -21.50 -20.84
C GLY A 837 2.65 -22.59 -21.49
N THR A 838 2.40 -23.69 -20.78
CA THR A 838 1.57 -24.85 -21.20
C THR A 838 0.13 -24.86 -20.65
N GLU A 839 -0.33 -23.77 -20.03
CA GLU A 839 -1.75 -23.50 -19.68
C GLU A 839 -2.45 -24.58 -18.77
N SER A 840 -2.36 -24.47 -17.41
CA SER A 840 -2.57 -25.55 -16.38
C SER A 840 -2.80 -25.09 -14.89
N TRP A 841 -3.43 -25.87 -13.96
CA TRP A 841 -3.74 -25.51 -12.54
C TRP A 841 -3.41 -26.58 -11.41
N THR A 842 -4.11 -26.63 -10.24
CA THR A 842 -3.97 -27.38 -8.94
C THR A 842 -4.70 -26.74 -7.75
N VAL A 843 -5.37 -27.56 -6.93
CA VAL A 843 -6.03 -27.36 -5.62
C VAL A 843 -5.02 -26.98 -4.53
N THR A 844 -5.49 -26.81 -3.30
CA THR A 844 -4.70 -26.87 -2.09
C THR A 844 -5.40 -27.66 -0.98
N SER A 845 -4.61 -28.35 -0.16
CA SER A 845 -4.95 -29.26 0.97
C SER A 845 -5.57 -28.54 2.19
N MET A 846 -6.24 -29.29 3.09
CA MET A 846 -7.25 -28.83 4.08
C MET A 846 -6.96 -29.02 5.60
N THR A 847 -5.92 -29.79 5.99
CA THR A 847 -5.35 -29.99 7.35
C THR A 847 -5.39 -28.76 8.27
N ASN A 848 -5.88 -28.79 9.52
CA ASN A 848 -5.96 -27.66 10.49
C ASN A 848 -6.69 -26.38 10.02
N ALA A 849 -6.99 -26.24 8.73
CA ALA A 849 -7.88 -25.24 8.21
C ALA A 849 -9.34 -25.72 8.41
N PRO A 850 -10.36 -24.86 8.30
CA PRO A 850 -11.48 -24.89 9.28
C PRO A 850 -12.88 -24.55 8.68
N ALA A 851 -13.74 -23.81 9.41
CA ALA A 851 -14.96 -23.15 8.89
C ALA A 851 -15.12 -21.66 9.34
N THR A 852 -15.82 -20.71 8.67
CA THR A 852 -16.21 -20.52 7.24
C THR A 852 -16.93 -19.13 7.02
N ARG A 853 -16.49 -18.25 6.08
CA ARG A 853 -16.66 -16.76 6.13
C ARG A 853 -16.49 -15.97 4.75
N GLY A 854 -17.04 -14.74 4.50
CA GLY A 854 -16.83 -13.91 3.24
C GLY A 854 -16.50 -12.36 3.27
N GLY A 855 -15.76 -11.74 2.28
CA GLY A 855 -15.66 -10.26 1.96
C GLY A 855 -14.40 -9.37 1.51
N HIS A 856 -13.25 -9.77 0.94
CA HIS A 856 -11.92 -9.27 1.47
C HIS A 856 -10.93 -8.33 0.73
N THR A 857 -9.67 -8.28 1.25
CA THR A 857 -8.33 -7.70 0.84
C THR A 857 -7.19 -8.49 1.49
N ALA A 858 -5.98 -8.37 0.91
CA ALA A 858 -4.73 -8.93 1.41
C ALA A 858 -3.47 -8.55 0.57
N VAL A 859 -2.37 -9.27 0.77
CA VAL A 859 -1.35 -8.65 1.59
C VAL A 859 0.15 -8.58 1.22
N TRP A 860 0.63 -8.83 0.00
CA TRP A 860 2.00 -9.31 -0.20
C TRP A 860 3.12 -8.62 0.58
N THR A 861 4.12 -9.36 1.09
CA THR A 861 5.43 -8.77 1.31
C THR A 861 6.64 -9.69 0.95
N SER A 862 7.60 -9.30 0.06
CA SER A 862 8.88 -9.95 -0.44
C SER A 862 9.19 -11.47 -0.38
N SER A 863 8.80 -12.19 0.67
CA SER A 863 8.94 -13.64 0.75
C SER A 863 7.84 -14.34 1.56
N GLU A 864 6.75 -13.69 2.02
CA GLU A 864 5.82 -14.24 3.01
C GLU A 864 4.29 -14.26 2.77
N MET A 865 3.54 -14.92 3.67
CA MET A 865 2.07 -14.92 3.84
C MET A 865 1.70 -14.71 5.27
N ILE A 866 0.72 -13.85 5.41
CA ILE A 866 -0.14 -13.48 6.50
C ILE A 866 -1.52 -13.06 5.69
N ILE A 867 -2.72 -12.61 6.13
CA ILE A 867 -4.00 -12.48 5.31
C ILE A 867 -5.16 -11.51 5.74
N TRP A 868 -5.76 -11.60 6.94
CA TRP A 868 -6.43 -10.52 7.73
C TRP A 868 -7.97 -10.32 8.00
N GLY A 869 -8.89 -11.28 8.32
CA GLY A 869 -10.28 -10.98 8.86
C GLY A 869 -11.48 -11.87 8.43
N GLY A 870 -12.67 -11.94 9.09
CA GLY A 870 -13.80 -12.81 8.58
C GLY A 870 -15.23 -12.77 9.16
N ALA A 871 -16.30 -12.79 8.33
CA ALA A 871 -17.77 -12.69 8.64
C ALA A 871 -18.56 -14.02 8.61
N ASN A 872 -19.85 -14.12 9.00
CA ASN A 872 -20.55 -15.43 9.04
C ASN A 872 -21.80 -15.61 9.97
N LEU A 873 -22.70 -14.63 10.09
CA LEU A 873 -24.07 -14.72 10.66
C LEU A 873 -24.33 -15.09 12.15
N THR A 874 -23.42 -15.75 12.88
CA THR A 874 -23.48 -15.93 14.35
C THR A 874 -22.87 -14.76 15.17
N THR A 875 -21.55 -14.71 15.43
CA THR A 875 -20.87 -13.44 15.79
C THR A 875 -19.49 -13.27 15.12
N ASN A 876 -19.29 -12.04 14.65
CA ASN A 876 -18.09 -11.38 14.17
C ASN A 876 -16.97 -11.60 15.22
N PHE A 877 -15.81 -12.16 14.87
CA PHE A 877 -14.84 -12.79 15.81
C PHE A 877 -13.41 -12.37 15.45
N ASN A 878 -12.37 -13.22 15.57
CA ASN A 878 -11.02 -12.70 15.35
C ASN A 878 -9.86 -13.63 14.85
N THR A 879 -10.04 -14.88 14.37
CA THR A 879 -8.91 -15.81 14.02
C THR A 879 -8.21 -15.76 12.62
N GLY A 880 -6.89 -15.47 12.60
CA GLY A 880 -5.85 -15.42 11.51
C GLY A 880 -4.64 -16.39 11.47
N GLY A 881 -3.93 -16.47 10.30
CA GLY A 881 -2.81 -17.39 9.89
C GLY A 881 -2.12 -17.24 8.47
N ARG A 882 -0.86 -17.73 8.28
CA ARG A 882 0.37 -17.42 7.47
C ARG A 882 1.00 -18.20 6.17
N TYR A 883 0.41 -18.87 5.13
CA TYR A 883 0.97 -19.93 4.11
C TYR A 883 2.47 -20.48 4.01
N ASN A 884 3.27 -20.42 2.88
CA ASN A 884 4.75 -20.70 2.69
C ASN A 884 5.18 -21.46 1.36
N PRO A 885 4.67 -21.11 0.15
CA PRO A 885 4.94 -21.60 -1.22
C PRO A 885 5.36 -23.01 -1.60
N SER A 886 6.35 -23.57 -0.94
CA SER A 886 7.34 -24.41 -1.62
C SER A 886 7.43 -25.84 -1.05
N THR A 887 6.53 -26.23 -0.15
CA THR A 887 6.57 -27.49 0.63
C THR A 887 5.20 -27.98 1.18
N ASP A 888 4.11 -27.19 1.07
CA ASP A 888 2.72 -27.51 1.47
C ASP A 888 2.40 -27.44 3.01
N SER A 889 2.13 -26.27 3.65
CA SER A 889 1.92 -26.16 5.13
C SER A 889 1.38 -24.81 5.70
N TRP A 890 0.66 -24.81 6.86
CA TRP A 890 0.18 -23.64 7.65
C TRP A 890 0.86 -23.43 9.09
N LEU A 891 0.18 -22.94 10.19
CA LEU A 891 0.60 -22.59 11.62
C LEU A 891 0.10 -21.27 12.36
N ALA A 892 -1.22 -21.10 12.66
CA ALA A 892 -2.05 -19.88 12.98
C ALA A 892 -1.41 -18.47 13.27
N THR A 893 -1.96 -17.67 14.21
CA THR A 893 -1.21 -17.08 15.35
C THR A 893 -2.13 -16.92 16.57
N SER A 894 -2.11 -15.78 17.28
CA SER A 894 -2.72 -15.55 18.59
C SER A 894 -2.96 -14.04 18.88
N THR A 895 -3.18 -13.68 20.17
CA THR A 895 -4.13 -12.62 20.57
C THR A 895 -3.70 -11.51 21.55
N THR A 896 -2.57 -11.57 22.27
CA THR A 896 -2.26 -10.77 23.50
C THR A 896 -2.46 -9.23 23.53
N ASN A 897 -2.79 -8.55 22.42
CA ASN A 897 -3.61 -7.33 22.42
C ASN A 897 -4.35 -7.03 21.08
N ALA A 898 -4.80 -8.08 20.40
CA ALA A 898 -5.26 -8.04 19.03
C ALA A 898 -6.76 -7.80 18.77
N PRO A 899 -7.20 -6.70 18.15
CA PRO A 899 -8.60 -6.31 18.03
C PRO A 899 -9.56 -7.35 17.38
N SER A 900 -9.63 -7.22 16.07
CA SER A 900 -10.77 -7.17 15.21
C SER A 900 -10.29 -7.38 13.76
N GLY A 901 -10.79 -8.38 13.01
CA GLY A 901 -11.16 -8.08 11.60
C GLY A 901 -12.26 -7.00 11.63
N ARG A 902 -12.88 -6.43 10.57
CA ARG A 902 -14.09 -5.49 10.73
C ARG A 902 -15.68 -5.52 10.18
N GLU A 903 -16.62 -6.25 9.41
CA GLU A 903 -17.04 -7.32 8.30
C GLU A 903 -16.90 -7.27 6.68
N SER A 904 -15.74 -7.46 5.94
CA SER A 904 -15.37 -7.25 4.43
C SER A 904 -14.24 -6.13 4.12
N HIS A 905 -13.32 -6.00 3.11
CA HIS A 905 -12.26 -4.87 3.10
C HIS A 905 -11.36 -4.38 1.83
N THR A 906 -10.23 -3.59 1.99
CA THR A 906 -9.04 -3.14 1.08
C THR A 906 -7.57 -3.18 1.67
N ALA A 907 -6.41 -3.21 0.88
CA ALA A 907 -5.00 -2.69 1.25
C ALA A 907 -3.63 -3.03 0.48
N VAL A 908 -2.39 -2.53 0.94
CA VAL A 908 -0.95 -2.48 0.40
C VAL A 908 0.21 -2.29 1.49
N TRP A 909 1.55 -2.69 1.44
CA TRP A 909 2.59 -3.15 2.53
C TRP A 909 2.60 -2.58 3.96
N THR A 910 3.64 -2.76 4.80
CA THR A 910 4.60 -1.67 5.06
C THR A 910 6.08 -1.95 5.38
N GLY A 911 7.09 -1.31 4.77
CA GLY A 911 8.44 -1.15 5.36
C GLY A 911 9.24 -2.45 5.60
N SER A 912 9.20 -2.95 6.84
CA SER A 912 9.49 -4.32 7.32
C SER A 912 8.37 -4.87 8.23
N GLU A 913 7.23 -4.18 8.23
CA GLU A 913 6.20 -3.84 9.23
C GLU A 913 4.75 -4.10 8.65
N MET A 914 3.57 -3.56 9.12
CA MET A 914 2.28 -3.83 8.34
C MET A 914 1.15 -2.85 7.99
N ILE A 915 0.82 -1.85 8.81
CA ILE A 915 -0.40 -0.98 8.83
C ILE A 915 -1.82 -1.38 8.43
N VAL A 916 -2.83 -0.86 9.17
CA VAL A 916 -4.28 -0.99 8.90
C VAL A 916 -5.17 0.19 9.43
N TRP A 917 -6.13 0.81 8.71
CA TRP A 917 -7.38 1.43 9.26
C TRP A 917 -8.71 1.09 8.52
N GLY A 918 -9.82 0.63 9.16
CA GLY A 918 -11.26 0.77 8.74
C GLY A 918 -12.50 -0.06 9.26
N GLY A 919 -13.63 -0.14 8.52
CA GLY A 919 -14.69 -1.19 8.69
C GLY A 919 -15.94 -1.03 9.61
N LEU A 920 -16.97 -1.92 9.57
CA LEU A 920 -18.39 -1.89 10.11
C LEU A 920 -18.62 -1.38 11.57
N PHE A 921 -19.71 -1.73 12.25
CA PHE A 921 -20.19 -1.00 13.44
C PHE A 921 -19.24 -1.01 14.71
N THR A 922 -18.03 -0.40 14.77
CA THR A 922 -17.17 0.05 15.95
C THR A 922 -15.90 0.84 15.46
N SER A 923 -14.79 0.94 16.24
CA SER A 923 -13.78 2.05 16.17
C SER A 923 -12.36 1.83 16.79
N THR A 924 -11.79 0.60 16.81
CA THR A 924 -10.46 0.32 17.43
C THR A 924 -9.30 0.75 16.52
N GLY A 925 -8.02 0.43 16.77
CA GLY A 925 -6.82 0.98 16.06
C GLY A 925 -5.43 0.49 16.57
N GLY A 926 -4.39 0.19 15.77
CA GLY A 926 -2.98 0.14 16.30
C GLY A 926 -1.65 -0.32 15.61
N ARG A 927 -0.48 0.32 15.92
CA ARG A 927 0.90 0.26 15.27
C ARG A 927 2.00 -0.81 15.57
N TYR A 928 2.86 -1.09 14.55
CA TYR A 928 3.65 -2.32 14.24
C TYR A 928 5.01 -2.13 13.59
N CYS A 929 6.04 -2.90 13.94
CA CYS A 929 7.25 -3.16 13.16
C CYS A 929 7.52 -4.68 13.07
N ALA A 930 8.33 -5.19 12.13
CA ALA A 930 8.68 -6.63 12.01
C ALA A 930 9.92 -6.97 11.14
N GLN A 931 10.02 -8.22 10.65
CA GLN A 931 11.10 -8.72 9.79
C GLN A 931 10.67 -9.62 8.63
N SER A 932 11.31 -9.34 7.49
CA SER A 932 11.59 -10.24 6.39
C SER A 932 12.23 -11.56 6.84
N GLN A 933 12.01 -12.68 6.15
CA GLN A 933 12.61 -13.96 6.56
C GLN A 933 14.15 -13.84 6.66
N ALA A 934 14.78 -14.58 7.59
CA ALA A 934 16.23 -14.54 7.79
C ALA A 934 17.02 -14.88 6.50
N PRO A 935 18.17 -14.22 6.23
CA PRO A 935 19.01 -14.54 5.07
C PRO A 935 19.32 -16.03 4.97
N MET A 936 18.99 -16.67 3.86
CA MET A 936 19.28 -18.09 3.68
C MET A 936 20.79 -18.35 3.59
N ALA A 937 21.31 -19.14 4.53
CA ALA A 937 22.64 -19.72 4.38
C ALA A 937 22.67 -20.63 3.14
N GLN A 938 23.71 -20.49 2.33
CA GLN A 938 23.93 -21.31 1.13
C GLN A 938 24.64 -22.62 1.48
N SER A 939 25.55 -22.60 2.46
CA SER A 939 26.25 -23.79 2.96
C SER A 939 26.78 -23.59 4.38
N ALA A 940 26.91 -24.69 5.12
CA ALA A 940 27.58 -24.72 6.42
C ALA A 940 28.52 -25.93 6.53
N PHE A 941 29.59 -25.76 7.31
CA PHE A 941 30.63 -26.77 7.52
C PHE A 941 31.16 -26.77 8.96
N SER A 942 31.54 -27.94 9.47
CA SER A 942 32.42 -28.06 10.65
C SER A 942 33.88 -28.20 10.20
N ARG A 943 34.69 -27.20 10.54
CA ARG A 943 36.08 -27.04 10.13
C ARG A 943 37.05 -27.49 11.23
N LYS A 944 38.09 -28.24 10.85
CA LYS A 944 39.19 -28.61 11.77
C LYS A 944 40.51 -28.74 11.01
N THR A 945 41.61 -28.36 11.66
CA THR A 945 42.97 -28.52 11.12
C THR A 945 43.62 -29.76 11.72
N HIS A 946 44.10 -30.64 10.84
CA HIS A 946 44.66 -31.95 11.15
C HIS A 946 46.19 -31.87 11.16
N GLY A 947 46.73 -31.16 12.16
CA GLY A 947 48.17 -30.87 12.27
C GLY A 947 48.75 -30.30 10.98
N ALA A 948 49.79 -30.96 10.45
CA ALA A 948 50.46 -30.57 9.20
C ALA A 948 49.76 -31.07 7.91
N ALA A 949 48.72 -31.90 8.01
CA ALA A 949 48.00 -32.43 6.85
C ALA A 949 47.03 -31.42 6.21
N GLY A 950 46.74 -30.31 6.91
CA GLY A 950 45.89 -29.23 6.43
C GLY A 950 44.54 -29.12 7.13
N THR A 951 43.62 -28.36 6.54
CA THR A 951 42.30 -28.07 7.10
C THR A 951 41.23 -28.80 6.30
N PHE A 952 40.34 -29.50 6.99
CA PHE A 952 39.28 -30.33 6.40
C PHE A 952 37.91 -29.98 6.98
N ASP A 953 36.93 -29.88 6.09
CA ASP A 953 35.56 -29.45 6.38
C ASP A 953 34.59 -30.63 6.25
N ILE A 954 33.75 -30.83 7.26
CA ILE A 954 32.62 -31.77 7.21
C ILE A 954 31.37 -30.95 6.86
N PRO A 955 30.65 -31.25 5.76
CA PRO A 955 29.41 -30.56 5.42
C PRO A 955 28.35 -30.72 6.52
N LEU A 956 27.67 -29.62 6.82
CA LEU A 956 26.49 -29.57 7.70
C LEU A 956 25.27 -29.25 6.80
N PRO A 957 24.49 -30.25 6.38
CA PRO A 957 23.28 -30.02 5.59
C PRO A 957 22.31 -29.10 6.35
N LEU A 958 21.84 -28.06 5.66
CA LEU A 958 20.89 -27.09 6.21
C LEU A 958 19.45 -27.63 6.23
N THR A 959 19.18 -28.70 5.50
CA THR A 959 17.90 -29.42 5.46
C THR A 959 18.14 -30.93 5.55
N GLY A 960 17.21 -31.65 6.19
CA GLY A 960 17.30 -33.10 6.38
C GLY A 960 18.17 -33.50 7.58
N ASN A 961 18.95 -34.57 7.43
CA ASN A 961 19.77 -35.12 8.52
C ASN A 961 21.00 -34.23 8.79
N VAL A 962 21.24 -33.92 10.07
CA VAL A 962 22.40 -33.12 10.51
C VAL A 962 23.73 -33.77 10.14
N GLY A 963 24.70 -32.96 9.73
CA GLY A 963 26.07 -33.40 9.47
C GLY A 963 26.76 -33.79 10.78
N ILE A 964 27.56 -34.87 10.76
CA ILE A 964 28.12 -35.47 11.97
C ILE A 964 29.63 -35.25 12.00
N ASP A 965 30.10 -34.43 12.94
CA ASP A 965 31.52 -34.34 13.24
C ASP A 965 31.94 -35.54 14.11
N CYS A 966 32.86 -36.32 13.55
CA CYS A 966 33.40 -37.54 14.12
C CYS A 966 34.71 -37.31 14.90
N ARG A 967 35.25 -36.08 14.88
CA ARG A 967 36.57 -35.73 15.41
C ARG A 967 36.46 -35.21 16.83
N SER A 968 37.49 -35.48 17.63
CA SER A 968 37.63 -34.96 18.99
C SER A 968 37.84 -33.46 19.00
N GLY A 969 37.05 -32.74 19.80
CA GLY A 969 37.25 -31.32 20.12
C GLY A 969 38.47 -31.02 21.01
N GLY A 970 39.27 -32.03 21.40
CA GLY A 970 40.44 -31.84 22.26
C GLY A 970 40.08 -31.65 23.74
N ALA A 971 40.95 -31.00 24.51
CA ALA A 971 40.78 -30.87 25.97
C ALA A 971 39.62 -29.96 26.39
N THR A 972 39.27 -28.99 25.54
CA THR A 972 38.24 -27.96 25.73
C THR A 972 36.94 -28.27 24.98
N ASN A 973 36.92 -29.32 24.15
CA ASN A 973 35.83 -29.68 23.24
C ASN A 973 35.46 -28.56 22.24
N ASP A 974 36.48 -28.10 21.50
CA ASP A 974 36.36 -26.99 20.55
C ASP A 974 36.09 -27.44 19.11
N TYR A 975 35.19 -26.71 18.44
CA TYR A 975 34.78 -26.90 17.04
C TYR A 975 34.62 -25.54 16.36
N GLN A 976 34.75 -25.47 15.03
CA GLN A 976 34.56 -24.24 14.27
C GLN A 976 33.48 -24.45 13.20
N MET A 977 32.40 -23.67 13.23
CA MET A 977 31.40 -23.64 12.18
C MET A 977 31.73 -22.53 11.17
N ILE A 978 31.66 -22.85 9.89
CA ILE A 978 31.81 -21.93 8.77
C ILE A 978 30.49 -21.90 8.02
N ILE A 979 29.90 -20.71 7.86
CA ILE A 979 28.58 -20.50 7.27
C ILE A 979 28.72 -19.47 6.16
N SER A 980 28.23 -19.77 4.96
CA SER A 980 28.36 -18.90 3.79
C SER A 980 26.99 -18.53 3.21
N PHE A 981 26.84 -17.27 2.81
CA PHE A 981 25.64 -16.67 2.26
C PHE A 981 25.85 -16.25 0.79
N VAL A 982 24.77 -15.92 0.07
CA VAL A 982 24.83 -15.50 -1.34
C VAL A 982 25.41 -14.09 -1.50
N THR A 983 25.12 -13.22 -0.54
CA THR A 983 25.46 -11.79 -0.49
C THR A 983 26.28 -11.47 0.77
N THR A 984 26.86 -10.27 0.86
CA THR A 984 27.53 -9.79 2.07
C THR A 984 26.53 -9.68 3.21
N VAL A 985 26.88 -10.18 4.40
CA VAL A 985 26.02 -10.13 5.59
C VAL A 985 26.65 -9.32 6.72
N THR A 986 25.81 -8.83 7.61
CA THR A 986 26.16 -8.41 8.97
C THR A 986 25.48 -9.36 9.96
N VAL A 987 26.03 -9.52 11.16
CA VAL A 987 25.50 -10.40 12.22
C VAL A 987 25.59 -9.70 13.56
N GLY A 988 24.49 -9.59 14.29
CA GLY A 988 24.45 -8.91 15.59
C GLY A 988 25.11 -9.70 16.72
N SER A 989 24.84 -11.01 16.82
CA SER A 989 25.53 -11.90 17.78
C SER A 989 25.44 -13.38 17.34
N ALA A 990 26.07 -14.29 18.08
CA ALA A 990 25.94 -15.73 17.87
C ALA A 990 25.86 -16.45 19.22
N SER A 991 24.97 -17.44 19.36
CA SER A 991 24.81 -18.22 20.59
C SER A 991 24.51 -19.70 20.32
N VAL A 992 24.66 -20.56 21.35
CA VAL A 992 24.15 -21.94 21.30
C VAL A 992 22.74 -21.94 21.87
N THR A 993 21.77 -22.32 21.05
CA THR A 993 20.32 -22.28 21.37
C THR A 993 19.74 -23.66 21.69
N SER A 994 20.42 -24.74 21.30
CA SER A 994 20.09 -26.11 21.70
C SER A 994 21.35 -26.97 21.80
N GLY A 995 21.36 -27.95 22.71
CA GLY A 995 22.54 -28.76 23.04
C GLY A 995 23.45 -28.13 24.10
N THR A 996 24.54 -28.82 24.43
CA THR A 996 25.52 -28.42 25.45
C THR A 996 26.81 -27.95 24.80
N GLY A 997 27.11 -26.66 24.91
CA GLY A 997 28.30 -25.96 24.45
C GLY A 997 28.10 -24.45 24.52
N SER A 998 29.10 -23.66 24.14
CA SER A 998 28.97 -22.19 24.04
C SER A 998 29.79 -21.62 22.88
N VAL A 999 29.39 -20.44 22.40
CA VAL A 999 30.20 -19.66 21.45
C VAL A 999 31.32 -18.97 22.20
N SER A 1000 32.58 -19.22 21.79
CA SER A 1000 33.76 -18.55 22.35
C SER A 1000 34.12 -17.27 21.59
N SER A 1001 33.80 -17.20 20.29
CA SER A 1001 33.93 -16.01 19.44
C SER A 1001 33.23 -16.24 18.10
N PHE A 1002 32.88 -15.17 17.40
CA PHE A 1002 32.49 -15.21 15.98
C PHE A 1002 33.14 -14.05 15.21
N SER A 1003 33.22 -14.18 13.89
CA SER A 1003 33.65 -13.11 12.98
C SER A 1003 32.93 -13.19 11.64
N VAL A 1004 32.82 -12.04 10.97
CA VAL A 1004 32.13 -11.89 9.68
C VAL A 1004 33.12 -11.31 8.66
N SER A 1005 33.14 -11.88 7.45
CA SER A 1005 34.04 -11.49 6.36
C SER A 1005 33.30 -11.57 5.03
N GLY A 1006 32.66 -10.46 4.64
CA GLY A 1006 31.82 -10.41 3.43
C GLY A 1006 30.59 -11.31 3.57
N SER A 1007 30.49 -12.33 2.73
CA SER A 1007 29.39 -13.30 2.76
C SER A 1007 29.66 -14.54 3.64
N GLN A 1008 30.77 -14.59 4.39
CA GLN A 1008 31.12 -15.73 5.25
C GLN A 1008 31.18 -15.34 6.73
N VAL A 1009 30.59 -16.20 7.57
CA VAL A 1009 30.59 -16.09 9.02
C VAL A 1009 31.33 -17.29 9.61
N THR A 1010 32.27 -17.04 10.51
CA THR A 1010 33.02 -18.05 11.26
C THR A 1010 32.60 -18.01 12.72
N VAL A 1011 32.18 -19.13 13.30
CA VAL A 1011 31.80 -19.25 14.70
C VAL A 1011 32.67 -20.31 15.38
N ASN A 1012 33.35 -19.92 16.45
CA ASN A 1012 34.13 -20.83 17.28
C ASN A 1012 33.28 -21.27 18.48
N LEU A 1013 33.16 -22.58 18.67
CA LEU A 1013 32.45 -23.22 19.77
C LEU A 1013 33.43 -23.85 20.75
N THR A 1014 33.06 -23.90 22.02
CA THR A 1014 33.81 -24.56 23.09
C THR A 1014 32.86 -25.33 24.03
N GLY A 1015 33.40 -26.28 24.79
CA GLY A 1015 32.63 -27.08 25.75
C GLY A 1015 31.62 -28.06 25.12
N VAL A 1016 31.72 -28.32 23.81
CA VAL A 1016 30.73 -29.09 23.05
C VAL A 1016 30.80 -30.58 23.39
N THR A 1017 29.87 -31.08 24.21
CA THR A 1017 29.85 -32.48 24.62
C THR A 1017 29.67 -33.47 23.46
N ASN A 1018 30.06 -34.73 23.68
CA ASN A 1018 29.85 -35.83 22.75
C ASN A 1018 28.43 -36.45 22.90
N VAL A 1019 27.94 -37.11 21.85
CA VAL A 1019 26.63 -37.82 21.82
C VAL A 1019 25.44 -36.84 21.88
N GLN A 1020 25.45 -35.82 21.01
CA GLN A 1020 24.37 -34.83 20.93
C GLN A 1020 24.17 -34.26 19.52
N ARG A 1021 23.00 -33.65 19.31
CA ARG A 1021 22.80 -32.60 18.31
C ARG A 1021 22.95 -31.25 19.02
N ILE A 1022 23.77 -30.36 18.48
CA ILE A 1022 23.94 -28.97 18.94
C ILE A 1022 23.44 -28.03 17.84
N THR A 1023 22.68 -27.00 18.23
CA THR A 1023 22.21 -25.93 17.34
C THR A 1023 22.81 -24.62 17.81
N MET A 1024 23.51 -23.95 16.90
CA MET A 1024 24.06 -22.61 17.07
C MET A 1024 23.23 -21.67 16.20
N THR A 1025 22.81 -20.53 16.76
CA THR A 1025 22.04 -19.51 16.04
C THR A 1025 22.89 -18.26 15.87
N LEU A 1026 23.03 -17.81 14.63
CA LEU A 1026 23.45 -16.43 14.34
C LEU A 1026 22.21 -15.54 14.52
N HIS A 1027 22.32 -14.50 15.34
CA HIS A 1027 21.21 -13.59 15.64
C HIS A 1027 21.33 -12.29 14.86
N ASN A 1028 20.20 -11.76 14.40
CA ASN A 1028 20.12 -10.54 13.58
C ASN A 1028 21.10 -10.59 12.39
N VAL A 1029 21.06 -11.67 11.60
CA VAL A 1029 21.77 -11.75 10.32
C VAL A 1029 21.04 -10.86 9.33
N ASN A 1030 21.72 -9.90 8.71
CA ASN A 1030 21.14 -8.97 7.74
C ASN A 1030 21.98 -8.93 6.46
N ASP A 1031 21.35 -9.14 5.30
CA ASP A 1031 22.00 -9.15 3.98
C ASP A 1031 21.74 -7.89 3.12
N GLY A 1032 21.03 -6.91 3.68
CA GLY A 1032 20.55 -5.69 3.00
C GLY A 1032 19.12 -5.78 2.45
N THR A 1033 18.52 -6.97 2.42
CA THR A 1033 17.15 -7.24 1.95
C THR A 1033 16.34 -8.14 2.89
N HIS A 1034 17.01 -8.98 3.66
CA HIS A 1034 16.49 -9.98 4.59
C HIS A 1034 17.14 -9.76 5.96
N MET A 1035 16.38 -9.92 7.06
CA MET A 1035 16.93 -9.81 8.42
C MET A 1035 16.33 -10.87 9.35
N GLY A 1036 17.15 -11.66 10.02
CA GLY A 1036 16.65 -12.56 11.06
C GLY A 1036 17.67 -13.54 11.60
N ASP A 1037 17.18 -14.50 12.39
CA ASP A 1037 18.00 -15.49 13.07
C ASP A 1037 18.24 -16.74 12.19
N VAL A 1038 19.51 -17.13 12.03
CA VAL A 1038 19.93 -18.26 11.18
C VAL A 1038 20.46 -19.41 12.04
N PRO A 1039 19.66 -20.47 12.29
CA PRO A 1039 20.10 -21.64 13.03
C PRO A 1039 20.89 -22.62 12.15
N VAL A 1040 22.01 -23.12 12.67
CA VAL A 1040 22.83 -24.15 12.03
C VAL A 1040 23.08 -25.28 13.04
N SER A 1041 22.80 -26.52 12.63
CA SER A 1041 22.84 -27.70 13.50
C SER A 1041 23.92 -28.70 13.11
N MET A 1042 24.54 -29.31 14.10
CA MET A 1042 25.61 -30.32 13.95
C MET A 1042 25.37 -31.49 14.91
N GLY A 1043 25.52 -32.72 14.41
CA GLY A 1043 25.69 -33.90 15.24
C GLY A 1043 27.15 -34.01 15.70
N VAL A 1044 27.38 -34.31 16.97
CA VAL A 1044 28.73 -34.59 17.51
C VAL A 1044 28.76 -36.00 18.06
N LEU A 1045 29.43 -36.89 17.33
CA LEU A 1045 29.57 -38.30 17.66
C LEU A 1045 30.99 -38.78 17.34
N ILE A 1046 31.89 -38.53 18.28
CA ILE A 1046 33.32 -38.88 18.19
C ILE A 1046 33.45 -40.36 17.84
N GLY A 1047 34.09 -40.64 16.70
CA GLY A 1047 34.32 -41.97 16.17
C GLY A 1047 33.30 -42.51 15.16
N ASP A 1048 32.23 -41.77 14.82
CA ASP A 1048 31.35 -42.10 13.70
C ASP A 1048 31.97 -41.65 12.37
N VAL A 1049 33.05 -42.34 11.97
CA VAL A 1049 33.89 -41.93 10.81
C VAL A 1049 33.12 -42.03 9.50
N ASN A 1050 32.12 -42.92 9.43
CA ASN A 1050 31.26 -43.06 8.26
C ASN A 1050 30.10 -42.03 8.25
N GLY A 1051 29.62 -41.59 9.42
CA GLY A 1051 28.57 -40.56 9.55
C GLY A 1051 27.15 -41.10 9.49
N ASN A 1052 26.90 -42.32 9.98
CA ASN A 1052 25.55 -42.94 9.99
C ASN A 1052 24.79 -42.77 11.31
N ALA A 1053 25.30 -41.94 12.23
CA ALA A 1053 24.79 -41.69 13.56
C ALA A 1053 24.97 -42.82 14.59
N ALA A 1054 25.78 -43.86 14.33
CA ALA A 1054 26.03 -44.95 15.28
C ALA A 1054 27.45 -45.55 15.20
N VAL A 1055 28.28 -45.32 16.23
CA VAL A 1055 29.65 -45.87 16.30
C VAL A 1055 29.61 -47.37 16.55
N ASN A 1056 30.10 -48.15 15.59
CA ASN A 1056 30.01 -49.61 15.61
C ASN A 1056 31.31 -50.28 15.11
N ALA A 1057 31.26 -51.60 14.89
CA ALA A 1057 32.44 -52.36 14.43
C ALA A 1057 32.94 -51.94 13.04
N THR A 1058 32.08 -51.35 12.21
CA THR A 1058 32.41 -50.82 10.88
C THR A 1058 33.37 -49.64 10.98
N ASP A 1059 33.14 -48.70 11.90
CA ASP A 1059 34.00 -47.53 12.11
C ASP A 1059 35.39 -47.92 12.61
N VAL A 1060 35.44 -48.92 13.51
CA VAL A 1060 36.70 -49.51 13.97
C VAL A 1060 37.46 -50.19 12.82
N ALA A 1061 36.76 -50.76 11.84
CA ALA A 1061 37.36 -51.39 10.66
C ALA A 1061 37.84 -50.35 9.63
N LEU A 1062 37.05 -49.32 9.34
CA LEU A 1062 37.41 -48.20 8.47
C LEU A 1062 38.66 -47.49 9.00
N THR A 1063 38.64 -47.06 10.26
CA THR A 1063 39.79 -46.41 10.93
C THR A 1063 41.03 -47.29 10.91
N LYS A 1064 40.89 -48.60 11.17
CA LYS A 1064 42.01 -49.56 11.06
C LYS A 1064 42.57 -49.67 9.64
N SER A 1065 41.74 -49.59 8.61
CA SER A 1065 42.17 -49.72 7.21
C SER A 1065 43.07 -48.58 6.75
N GLN A 1066 43.00 -47.43 7.42
CA GLN A 1066 43.76 -46.22 7.10
C GLN A 1066 45.00 -46.00 7.99
N VAL A 1067 45.29 -46.90 8.94
CA VAL A 1067 46.44 -46.77 9.85
C VAL A 1067 47.76 -46.72 9.06
N GLY A 1068 48.53 -45.65 9.27
CA GLY A 1068 49.81 -45.41 8.58
C GLY A 1068 49.68 -44.81 7.17
N MET A 1069 48.46 -44.54 6.69
CA MET A 1069 48.24 -43.73 5.50
C MET A 1069 48.42 -42.25 5.82
N LEU A 1070 48.80 -41.45 4.81
CA LEU A 1070 48.76 -39.99 4.92
C LEU A 1070 47.29 -39.52 4.97
N VAL A 1071 47.03 -38.50 5.79
CA VAL A 1071 45.72 -37.85 5.89
C VAL A 1071 45.47 -36.96 4.66
N GLY A 1072 44.29 -37.10 4.07
CA GLY A 1072 43.81 -36.31 2.94
C GLY A 1072 42.28 -36.32 2.86
N SER A 1073 41.73 -35.72 1.81
CA SER A 1073 40.27 -35.53 1.65
C SER A 1073 39.44 -36.82 1.64
N GLY A 1074 40.05 -37.97 1.36
CA GLY A 1074 39.37 -39.28 1.36
C GLY A 1074 39.41 -40.06 2.68
N ASN A 1075 40.17 -39.63 3.70
CA ASN A 1075 40.35 -40.38 4.95
C ASN A 1075 40.57 -39.50 6.21
N PHE A 1076 40.30 -38.19 6.15
CA PHE A 1076 40.47 -37.29 7.29
C PHE A 1076 39.48 -37.53 8.44
N ARG A 1077 38.38 -38.28 8.21
CA ARG A 1077 37.40 -38.61 9.26
C ARG A 1077 37.92 -39.69 10.20
N GLU A 1078 38.82 -40.53 9.71
CA GLU A 1078 39.56 -41.56 10.45
C GLU A 1078 40.71 -41.01 11.30
N ASP A 1079 41.19 -39.79 11.06
CA ASP A 1079 42.06 -39.03 11.98
C ASP A 1079 41.19 -38.37 13.06
N VAL A 1080 40.62 -39.21 13.92
CA VAL A 1080 39.63 -38.85 14.94
C VAL A 1080 40.21 -37.91 15.99
N ASN A 1081 41.52 -37.95 16.25
CA ASN A 1081 42.17 -36.98 17.15
C ASN A 1081 42.60 -35.67 16.45
N ALA A 1082 42.55 -35.61 15.12
CA ALA A 1082 42.91 -34.48 14.27
C ALA A 1082 44.37 -33.99 14.44
N ASN A 1083 45.34 -34.91 14.50
CA ASN A 1083 46.78 -34.55 14.54
C ASN A 1083 47.51 -34.65 13.19
N GLY A 1084 46.86 -35.19 12.16
CA GLY A 1084 47.44 -35.41 10.83
C GLY A 1084 48.03 -36.81 10.59
N VAL A 1085 47.91 -37.75 11.53
CA VAL A 1085 48.49 -39.11 11.45
C VAL A 1085 47.54 -40.17 12.01
N ILE A 1086 46.84 -40.89 11.13
CA ILE A 1086 45.93 -41.99 11.51
C ILE A 1086 46.74 -43.16 12.08
N ASN A 1087 46.55 -43.47 13.36
CA ASN A 1087 47.34 -44.50 14.04
C ASN A 1087 46.53 -45.33 15.05
N SER A 1088 47.21 -46.10 15.91
CA SER A 1088 46.58 -46.95 16.92
C SER A 1088 45.82 -46.17 18.00
N VAL A 1089 46.12 -44.89 18.20
CA VAL A 1089 45.37 -43.99 19.09
C VAL A 1089 43.97 -43.73 18.53
N ASP A 1090 43.80 -43.44 17.25
CA ASP A 1090 42.49 -43.23 16.62
C ASP A 1090 41.63 -44.48 16.67
N VAL A 1091 42.23 -45.63 16.34
CA VAL A 1091 41.58 -46.94 16.49
C VAL A 1091 41.17 -47.21 17.95
N ALA A 1092 41.91 -46.72 18.94
CA ALA A 1092 41.54 -46.83 20.35
C ALA A 1092 40.41 -45.86 20.74
N LEU A 1093 40.43 -44.63 20.22
CA LEU A 1093 39.37 -43.63 20.43
C LEU A 1093 38.03 -44.12 19.86
N VAL A 1094 37.99 -44.61 18.62
CA VAL A 1094 36.77 -45.16 18.00
C VAL A 1094 36.25 -46.36 18.79
N LYS A 1095 37.13 -47.30 19.16
CA LYS A 1095 36.76 -48.45 20.01
C LYS A 1095 36.15 -48.03 21.34
N ALA A 1096 36.66 -46.98 21.98
CA ALA A 1096 36.14 -46.45 23.24
C ALA A 1096 34.77 -45.74 23.12
N LYS A 1097 34.22 -45.64 21.89
CA LYS A 1097 32.92 -45.03 21.59
C LYS A 1097 31.91 -46.01 20.95
N VAL A 1098 32.33 -47.26 20.67
CA VAL A 1098 31.43 -48.30 20.13
C VAL A 1098 30.22 -48.50 21.03
N GLY A 1099 29.02 -48.47 20.44
CA GLY A 1099 27.74 -48.52 21.16
C GLY A 1099 27.16 -47.15 21.52
N THR A 1100 27.84 -46.04 21.17
CA THR A 1100 27.22 -44.70 21.18
C THR A 1100 26.56 -44.40 19.83
N ALA A 1101 25.42 -43.71 19.88
CA ALA A 1101 24.65 -43.25 18.74
C ALA A 1101 24.07 -41.86 19.04
N LEU A 1102 23.76 -41.05 18.03
CA LEU A 1102 23.10 -39.76 18.28
C LEU A 1102 21.66 -39.98 18.82
N PRO A 1103 21.22 -39.17 19.81
CA PRO A 1103 19.81 -39.09 20.18
C PRO A 1103 18.98 -38.47 19.05
#